data_AF-R1GBS3-F1
#
_entry.id   AF-R1GBS3-F1
#
_cell.length_a   1.000
_cell.length_b   1.000
_cell.length_c   1.000
_cell.angle_alpha   90.00
_cell.angle_beta   90.00
_cell.angle_gamma   90.00
#
_symmetry.space_group_name_H-M   'P 1'
#
loop_
_entity.id
_entity.type
_entity.pdbx_description
1 polymer ?
#
loop_
_entity_poly.entity_id
_entity_poly.type
_entity_poly.pdbx_seq_one_letter_code
_entity_poly.pdbx_strand_id
1 'polypeptide(L)'
;MLSTVTKPRLYIGCYWNWSTDASADQNSTTIFETEVFDALTGFGGNGPWVEATAEQNPLNLTGRTGGGCVADGPFAYPAFRVNVGLPGCLKRDFTPWVMNSFARQELVDYVVGQPDYASFAYALENIPSFDEPNIHGSGHFGVGGVLGTIGDAANSPGDPLFYLHHGNLDRILWEWQKRDLPARYSQVGGPVEPFDYSGPNVTLDFEVNIGRLAGNATLKDLLDIQGGTLCYGYESQWAQAQGFGDFCSCPAGLMSGSALSASAKGATFLILLQVGSRALTFAVNQVLLRFLSPELLGISAQLELFSISVLYFSRESLRVALQRQAGSIQAVINLSYIAVAIGFVLSHVLAWLWLRADVPDVAYFRQSLWIYAGATIIELYTEPAFTATQQLMLYKIRASAESTATLARCFATCGFAIFANRLGCDPGASPFAVGQLAYASVLLVVYIVRVRPVAKNEKFSLVLQPLKKKYTRHIASQSYQPCANVRSDPKEYIFDTFPRTLSKLSLSLFLQSGIKYVLTQGDAILITSLTTLSDQGAYALASNYGGLIARMLFQPIEESSRNLFSKLCAPPPSATEGAAPSGVRQARLILQTILHLYGLISLAACALGPTLAPLLLRVVAGARWADTDAAATLAAYCYYVPLLALNGVAEAFVASVASTAELHGQSVAMGAFFVGFAGAAYGFLGVLGWGARGLVAANCVNMGMRIVWARGFIDSWFERNGEVSFGVSYR
;
A
#
# COMPACT_ATOMS: atom_id res chain seq x y z
N MET A 1 -54.30 -5.45 11.22
CA MET A 1 -53.17 -6.25 10.70
C MET A 1 -52.37 -5.41 9.73
N LEU A 2 -51.31 -4.78 10.20
CA LEU A 2 -50.19 -4.26 9.41
C LEU A 2 -49.05 -4.12 10.43
N SER A 3 -48.34 -5.23 10.66
CA SER A 3 -47.21 -5.26 11.58
C SER A 3 -46.12 -4.37 11.00
N THR A 4 -45.69 -3.39 11.80
CA THR A 4 -44.47 -2.63 11.62
C THR A 4 -43.29 -3.59 11.49
N VAL A 5 -42.82 -3.83 10.26
CA VAL A 5 -41.53 -4.47 10.01
C VAL A 5 -40.47 -3.41 10.34
N THR A 6 -40.01 -3.41 11.58
CA THR A 6 -38.76 -2.77 11.97
C THR A 6 -37.65 -3.40 11.13
N LYS A 7 -36.96 -2.59 10.31
CA LYS A 7 -35.74 -3.03 9.64
C LYS A 7 -34.73 -3.48 10.71
N PRO A 8 -34.04 -4.62 10.55
CA PRO A 8 -33.03 -5.08 11.50
C PRO A 8 -31.91 -4.03 11.58
N ARG A 9 -31.62 -3.52 12.78
CA ARG A 9 -30.43 -2.70 13.04
C ARG A 9 -29.25 -3.66 13.20
N LEU A 10 -28.19 -3.50 12.41
CA LEU A 10 -26.93 -4.23 12.58
C LEU A 10 -26.34 -3.90 13.96
N TYR A 11 -25.81 -4.89 14.70
CA TYR A 11 -25.05 -4.63 15.91
C TYR A 11 -23.75 -3.92 15.53
N ILE A 12 -23.63 -2.64 15.88
CA ILE A 12 -22.45 -1.80 15.64
C ILE A 12 -21.95 -1.26 16.98
N GLY A 13 -21.65 -2.18 17.92
CA GLY A 13 -20.98 -1.83 19.18
C GLY A 13 -19.47 -2.00 19.06
N CYS A 14 -18.69 -1.05 19.57
CA CYS A 14 -17.22 -1.14 19.61
C CYS A 14 -16.69 -2.11 20.68
N TYR A 15 -17.55 -2.62 21.57
CA TYR A 15 -17.29 -3.65 22.56
C TYR A 15 -18.56 -4.45 22.84
N TRP A 16 -18.45 -5.59 23.51
CA TRP A 16 -19.58 -6.36 24.03
C TRP A 16 -19.59 -6.30 25.56
N ASN A 17 -20.55 -5.56 26.12
CA ASN A 17 -20.70 -5.47 27.57
C ASN A 17 -21.45 -6.66 28.14
N TRP A 18 -20.81 -7.82 28.18
CA TRP A 18 -21.41 -9.05 28.68
C TRP A 18 -21.97 -8.94 30.12
N SER A 19 -21.59 -7.92 30.92
CA SER A 19 -22.03 -7.81 32.32
C SER A 19 -23.47 -7.34 32.45
N THR A 20 -24.02 -6.71 31.41
CA THR A 20 -25.44 -6.38 31.33
C THR A 20 -26.30 -7.56 30.88
N ASP A 21 -25.67 -8.55 30.24
CA ASP A 21 -26.37 -9.69 29.64
C ASP A 21 -26.32 -10.93 30.56
N ALA A 22 -25.39 -10.95 31.51
CA ALA A 22 -25.20 -12.04 32.45
C ALA A 22 -26.42 -12.19 33.38
N SER A 23 -26.90 -13.42 33.53
CA SER A 23 -28.01 -13.76 34.40
C SER A 23 -27.53 -14.18 35.79
N ALA A 24 -28.35 -13.93 36.82
CA ALA A 24 -28.14 -14.52 38.14
C ALA A 24 -28.36 -16.04 38.13
N ASP A 25 -29.13 -16.56 37.17
CA ASP A 25 -29.24 -18.00 36.91
C ASP A 25 -28.06 -18.47 36.05
N GLN A 26 -27.17 -19.27 36.64
CA GLN A 26 -25.98 -19.77 35.97
C GLN A 26 -26.29 -20.60 34.74
N ASN A 27 -27.42 -21.31 34.70
CA ASN A 27 -27.78 -22.15 33.56
C ASN A 27 -28.53 -21.39 32.46
N SER A 28 -28.80 -20.09 32.64
CA SER A 28 -29.54 -19.29 31.68
C SER A 28 -28.81 -19.16 30.34
N THR A 29 -29.50 -19.43 29.24
CA THR A 29 -28.99 -19.22 27.88
C THR A 29 -29.23 -17.80 27.35
N THR A 30 -29.93 -16.95 28.10
CA THR A 30 -30.37 -15.62 27.66
C THR A 30 -29.24 -14.72 27.14
N ILE A 31 -28.04 -14.84 27.71
CA ILE A 31 -26.86 -14.08 27.26
C ILE A 31 -26.46 -14.40 25.81
N PHE A 32 -26.82 -15.59 25.32
CA PHE A 32 -26.58 -16.04 23.94
C PHE A 32 -27.74 -15.74 22.99
N GLU A 33 -28.82 -15.13 23.49
CA GLU A 33 -30.00 -14.74 22.71
C GLU A 33 -30.02 -13.22 22.42
N THR A 34 -28.96 -12.51 22.81
CA THR A 34 -28.81 -11.06 22.60
C THR A 34 -28.48 -10.72 21.14
N GLU A 35 -28.61 -9.44 20.78
CA GLU A 35 -28.34 -8.95 19.41
C GLU A 35 -26.92 -9.27 18.91
N VAL A 36 -25.96 -9.47 19.81
CA VAL A 36 -24.58 -9.88 19.50
C VAL A 36 -24.53 -11.24 18.81
N PHE A 37 -25.42 -12.17 19.17
CA PHE A 37 -25.47 -13.53 18.64
C PHE A 37 -26.55 -13.73 17.57
N ASP A 38 -27.30 -12.68 17.22
CA ASP A 38 -28.28 -12.73 16.14
C ASP A 38 -27.61 -13.09 14.81
N ALA A 39 -28.25 -13.97 14.03
CA ALA A 39 -27.70 -14.46 12.77
C ALA A 39 -27.72 -13.41 11.65
N LEU A 40 -28.61 -12.42 11.69
CA LEU A 40 -28.75 -11.41 10.64
C LEU A 40 -28.04 -10.10 10.99
N THR A 41 -28.18 -9.65 12.23
CA THR A 41 -27.66 -8.37 12.70
C THR A 41 -26.38 -8.48 13.50
N GLY A 42 -26.10 -9.64 14.07
CA GLY A 42 -24.96 -9.90 14.95
C GLY A 42 -23.90 -10.79 14.31
N PHE A 43 -23.24 -11.56 15.18
CA PHE A 43 -22.11 -12.41 14.85
C PHE A 43 -22.49 -13.88 14.66
N GLY A 44 -23.78 -14.22 14.65
CA GLY A 44 -24.28 -15.60 14.57
C GLY A 44 -24.21 -16.35 15.89
N GLY A 45 -24.92 -17.48 15.97
CA GLY A 45 -25.09 -18.24 17.20
C GLY A 45 -24.03 -19.33 17.43
N ASN A 46 -24.47 -20.41 18.08
CA ASN A 46 -23.64 -21.57 18.41
C ASN A 46 -23.47 -22.53 17.21
N GLY A 47 -22.57 -23.50 17.36
CA GLY A 47 -22.51 -24.67 16.48
C GLY A 47 -23.27 -25.88 17.02
N PRO A 48 -23.50 -26.92 16.20
CA PRO A 48 -24.09 -28.17 16.68
C PRO A 48 -23.19 -28.85 17.74
N TRP A 49 -23.78 -29.66 18.62
CA TRP A 49 -23.07 -30.40 19.66
C TRP A 49 -21.96 -31.28 19.07
N VAL A 50 -20.76 -31.18 19.66
CA VAL A 50 -19.64 -32.08 19.40
C VAL A 50 -19.04 -32.55 20.73
N GLU A 51 -18.99 -33.86 20.89
CA GLU A 51 -18.37 -34.50 22.05
C GLU A 51 -16.85 -34.24 22.04
N ALA A 52 -16.31 -33.72 23.14
CA ALA A 52 -14.87 -33.47 23.27
C ALA A 52 -14.16 -34.70 23.85
N THR A 53 -12.96 -35.01 23.37
CA THR A 53 -12.15 -36.08 23.99
C THR A 53 -11.55 -35.61 25.33
N ALA A 54 -11.11 -36.55 26.16
CA ALA A 54 -10.46 -36.23 27.44
C ALA A 54 -9.19 -35.39 27.23
N GLU A 55 -8.48 -35.59 26.12
CA GLU A 55 -7.30 -34.80 25.75
C GLU A 55 -7.67 -33.37 25.33
N GLN A 56 -8.84 -33.18 24.72
CA GLN A 56 -9.34 -31.85 24.34
C GLN A 56 -9.92 -31.10 25.54
N ASN A 57 -10.44 -31.80 26.55
CA ASN A 57 -11.01 -31.22 27.76
C ASN A 57 -10.19 -31.56 29.04
N PRO A 58 -8.92 -31.15 29.13
CA PRO A 58 -8.05 -31.52 30.25
C PRO A 58 -8.51 -30.95 31.59
N LEU A 59 -9.30 -29.86 31.57
CA LEU A 59 -9.84 -29.18 32.74
C LEU A 59 -11.26 -29.64 33.11
N ASN A 60 -11.78 -30.67 32.43
CA ASN A 60 -13.11 -31.24 32.65
C ASN A 60 -14.24 -30.20 32.68
N LEU A 61 -14.23 -29.26 31.72
CA LEU A 61 -15.27 -28.25 31.57
C LEU A 61 -16.60 -28.91 31.17
N THR A 62 -17.65 -28.67 31.94
CA THR A 62 -19.00 -29.22 31.75
C THR A 62 -20.00 -28.15 31.33
N GLY A 63 -21.25 -28.53 31.01
CA GLY A 63 -22.31 -27.56 30.68
C GLY A 63 -22.17 -26.87 29.31
N ARG A 64 -21.32 -27.42 28.45
CA ARG A 64 -21.12 -26.99 27.05
C ARG A 64 -22.36 -27.33 26.22
N THR A 65 -22.61 -26.60 25.15
CA THR A 65 -23.80 -26.79 24.30
C THR A 65 -23.49 -26.87 22.81
N GLY A 66 -22.23 -26.72 22.38
CA GLY A 66 -21.85 -26.69 20.97
C GLY A 66 -20.59 -27.49 20.67
N GLY A 67 -19.64 -26.87 19.96
CA GLY A 67 -18.36 -27.44 19.54
C GLY A 67 -18.25 -27.67 18.03
N GLY A 68 -19.36 -27.52 17.30
CA GLY A 68 -19.43 -27.57 15.85
C GLY A 68 -19.26 -26.21 15.17
N CYS A 69 -19.41 -26.20 13.84
CA CYS A 69 -19.38 -24.96 13.05
C CYS A 69 -20.60 -24.09 13.34
N VAL A 70 -20.41 -22.77 13.43
CA VAL A 70 -21.51 -21.80 13.41
C VAL A 70 -22.37 -22.04 12.16
N ALA A 71 -23.68 -22.21 12.36
CA ALA A 71 -24.59 -22.72 11.33
C ALA A 71 -25.09 -21.62 10.37
N ASP A 72 -25.24 -20.39 10.85
CA ASP A 72 -25.84 -19.27 10.13
C ASP A 72 -25.19 -17.91 10.45
N GLY A 73 -25.58 -16.91 9.68
CA GLY A 73 -25.09 -15.55 9.77
C GLY A 73 -23.76 -15.26 9.05
N PRO A 74 -23.21 -14.05 9.23
CA PRO A 74 -22.10 -13.55 8.40
C PRO A 74 -20.81 -14.37 8.54
N PHE A 75 -20.67 -15.11 9.64
CA PHE A 75 -19.49 -15.91 9.95
C PHE A 75 -19.70 -17.42 9.77
N ALA A 76 -20.81 -17.83 9.15
CA ALA A 76 -21.05 -19.22 8.77
C ALA A 76 -20.18 -19.65 7.57
N TYR A 77 -19.84 -20.93 7.55
CA TYR A 77 -19.11 -21.54 6.43
C TYR A 77 -20.06 -21.75 5.23
N PRO A 78 -19.63 -21.55 3.97
CA PRO A 78 -18.27 -21.27 3.50
C PRO A 78 -17.93 -19.77 3.36
N ALA A 79 -18.86 -18.87 3.69
CA ALA A 79 -18.69 -17.44 3.49
C ALA A 79 -17.56 -16.86 4.35
N PHE A 80 -17.39 -17.37 5.56
CA PHE A 80 -16.27 -17.07 6.44
C PHE A 80 -15.42 -18.33 6.69
N ARG A 81 -14.10 -18.11 6.78
CA ARG A 81 -13.12 -19.16 7.08
C ARG A 81 -12.08 -18.62 8.03
N VAL A 82 -11.88 -19.34 9.12
CA VAL A 82 -10.78 -19.07 10.06
C VAL A 82 -9.49 -19.50 9.35
N ASN A 83 -8.56 -18.57 9.16
CA ASN A 83 -7.30 -18.79 8.44
C ASN A 83 -6.05 -18.72 9.33
N VAL A 84 -6.22 -18.42 10.62
CA VAL A 84 -5.16 -18.49 11.63
C VAL A 84 -5.20 -19.90 12.24
N GLY A 85 -4.06 -20.60 12.23
CA GLY A 85 -3.98 -22.00 12.64
C GLY A 85 -4.41 -23.00 11.55
N LEU A 86 -5.45 -23.79 11.81
CA LEU A 86 -6.00 -24.77 10.88
C LEU A 86 -7.17 -24.18 10.08
N PRO A 87 -7.08 -24.08 8.73
CA PRO A 87 -8.16 -23.55 7.91
C PRO A 87 -9.48 -24.31 8.11
N GLY A 88 -10.52 -23.61 8.54
CA GLY A 88 -11.79 -24.24 8.91
C GLY A 88 -12.98 -23.28 8.99
N CYS A 89 -14.13 -23.82 9.39
CA CYS A 89 -15.27 -23.01 9.80
C CYS A 89 -15.01 -22.36 11.17
N LEU A 90 -15.71 -21.28 11.48
CA LEU A 90 -15.77 -20.76 12.85
C LEU A 90 -16.53 -21.75 13.73
N LYS A 91 -15.96 -22.13 14.88
CA LYS A 91 -16.61 -23.00 15.86
C LYS A 91 -16.92 -22.23 17.14
N ARG A 92 -18.07 -22.53 17.74
CA ARG A 92 -18.47 -22.01 19.06
C ARG A 92 -19.00 -23.14 19.92
N ASP A 93 -18.81 -23.02 21.22
CA ASP A 93 -19.13 -24.06 22.19
C ASP A 93 -19.66 -23.42 23.47
N PHE A 94 -20.84 -22.80 23.35
CA PHE A 94 -21.41 -21.98 24.43
C PHE A 94 -21.51 -22.75 25.74
N THR A 95 -21.06 -22.12 26.82
CA THR A 95 -21.02 -22.67 28.18
C THR A 95 -21.69 -21.66 29.13
N PRO A 96 -23.02 -21.77 29.35
CA PRO A 96 -23.81 -20.78 30.08
C PRO A 96 -23.31 -20.45 31.48
N TRP A 97 -22.97 -21.46 32.27
CA TRP A 97 -22.56 -21.24 33.67
C TRP A 97 -21.25 -20.48 33.78
N VAL A 98 -20.32 -20.64 32.83
CA VAL A 98 -19.09 -19.85 32.77
C VAL A 98 -19.43 -18.40 32.48
N MET A 99 -20.21 -18.12 31.43
CA MET A 99 -20.65 -16.75 31.13
C MET A 99 -21.33 -16.11 32.34
N ASN A 100 -22.40 -16.72 32.85
CA ASN A 100 -23.21 -16.13 33.93
C ASN A 100 -22.46 -16.00 35.27
N SER A 101 -21.38 -16.76 35.50
CA SER A 101 -20.60 -16.67 36.74
C SER A 101 -19.40 -15.74 36.63
N PHE A 102 -18.74 -15.70 35.47
CA PHE A 102 -17.49 -14.97 35.24
C PHE A 102 -17.75 -13.57 34.68
N ALA A 103 -18.88 -13.39 33.99
CA ALA A 103 -19.29 -12.15 33.36
C ALA A 103 -20.13 -11.25 34.30
N ARG A 104 -20.08 -11.44 35.63
CA ARG A 104 -20.95 -10.68 36.55
C ARG A 104 -20.46 -9.26 36.79
N GLN A 105 -21.39 -8.32 36.94
CA GLN A 105 -21.08 -6.94 37.27
C GLN A 105 -20.31 -6.80 38.58
N GLU A 106 -20.56 -7.65 39.59
CA GLU A 106 -19.82 -7.57 40.86
C GLU A 106 -18.31 -7.89 40.68
N LEU A 107 -17.96 -8.76 39.72
CA LEU A 107 -16.55 -9.04 39.39
C LEU A 107 -15.91 -7.87 38.65
N VAL A 108 -16.65 -7.22 37.74
CA VAL A 108 -16.19 -5.98 37.10
C VAL A 108 -15.92 -4.90 38.15
N ASP A 109 -16.83 -4.71 39.09
CA ASP A 109 -16.69 -3.71 40.16
C ASP A 109 -15.49 -4.02 41.06
N TYR A 110 -15.25 -5.29 41.36
CA TYR A 110 -14.07 -5.76 42.09
C TYR A 110 -12.75 -5.45 41.34
N VAL A 111 -12.69 -5.73 40.04
CA VAL A 111 -11.51 -5.47 39.20
C VAL A 111 -11.22 -3.97 39.10
N VAL A 112 -12.23 -3.16 38.80
CA VAL A 112 -12.06 -1.69 38.73
C VAL A 112 -11.75 -1.10 40.12
N GLY A 113 -12.10 -1.82 41.21
CA GLY A 113 -11.77 -1.51 42.59
C GLY A 113 -10.29 -1.58 42.98
N GLN A 114 -9.44 -2.21 42.17
CA GLN A 114 -8.06 -2.48 42.56
C GLN A 114 -7.19 -1.21 42.67
N PRO A 115 -6.24 -1.17 43.62
CA PRO A 115 -5.49 0.05 43.94
C PRO A 115 -4.42 0.42 42.90
N ASP A 116 -3.76 -0.57 42.31
CA ASP A 116 -2.64 -0.43 41.37
C ASP A 116 -2.77 -1.39 40.17
N TYR A 117 -1.98 -1.16 39.12
CA TYR A 117 -2.06 -1.95 37.87
C TYR A 117 -1.77 -3.44 38.07
N ALA A 118 -0.82 -3.83 38.93
CA ALA A 118 -0.50 -5.23 39.12
C ALA A 118 -1.65 -5.97 39.81
N SER A 119 -2.24 -5.36 40.84
CA SER A 119 -3.45 -5.86 41.50
C SER A 119 -4.65 -5.90 40.55
N PHE A 120 -4.81 -4.88 39.68
CA PHE A 120 -5.83 -4.85 38.63
C PHE A 120 -5.67 -6.01 37.63
N ALA A 121 -4.48 -6.18 37.06
CA ALA A 121 -4.19 -7.22 36.09
C ALA A 121 -4.38 -8.61 36.70
N TYR A 122 -3.92 -8.81 37.94
CA TYR A 122 -4.14 -10.06 38.67
C TYR A 122 -5.62 -10.35 38.91
N ALA A 123 -6.43 -9.35 39.29
CA ALA A 123 -7.87 -9.53 39.48
C ALA A 123 -8.62 -9.80 38.17
N LEU A 124 -8.16 -9.22 37.06
CA LEU A 124 -8.78 -9.37 35.73
C LEU A 124 -8.54 -10.76 35.13
N GLU A 125 -7.30 -11.26 35.23
CA GLU A 125 -6.86 -12.55 34.70
C GLU A 125 -7.13 -13.71 35.68
N ASN A 126 -6.94 -13.45 36.97
CA ASN A 126 -6.92 -14.41 38.07
C ASN A 126 -6.00 -15.62 37.80
N ILE A 127 -6.13 -16.70 38.56
CA ILE A 127 -5.44 -17.95 38.29
C ILE A 127 -6.18 -18.78 37.22
N PRO A 128 -5.48 -19.63 36.43
CA PRO A 128 -6.09 -20.48 35.41
C PRO A 128 -6.93 -21.64 36.01
N SER A 129 -8.00 -21.32 36.73
CA SER A 129 -8.92 -22.26 37.35
C SER A 129 -10.36 -21.89 37.06
N PHE A 130 -11.20 -22.90 36.83
CA PHE A 130 -12.65 -22.70 36.68
C PHE A 130 -13.37 -22.48 38.02
N ASP A 131 -12.70 -22.80 39.14
CA ASP A 131 -13.19 -22.54 40.49
C ASP A 131 -13.01 -21.06 40.91
N GLU A 132 -12.16 -20.33 40.17
CA GLU A 132 -11.84 -18.93 40.44
C GLU A 132 -12.32 -18.05 39.27
N PRO A 133 -13.52 -17.45 39.38
CA PRO A 133 -14.07 -16.62 38.31
C PRO A 133 -13.15 -15.47 37.92
N ASN A 134 -13.02 -15.24 36.62
CA ASN A 134 -12.28 -14.11 36.08
C ASN A 134 -12.94 -13.55 34.82
N ILE A 135 -12.91 -12.23 34.69
CA ILE A 135 -13.69 -11.54 33.67
C ILE A 135 -13.11 -11.71 32.26
N HIS A 136 -11.81 -11.93 32.12
CA HIS A 136 -11.17 -12.20 30.83
C HIS A 136 -11.59 -13.58 30.29
N GLY A 137 -11.58 -14.60 31.13
CA GLY A 137 -11.96 -15.96 30.79
C GLY A 137 -13.45 -16.11 30.42
N SER A 138 -14.31 -15.17 30.81
CA SER A 138 -15.73 -15.20 30.48
C SER A 138 -15.99 -15.35 28.98
N GLY A 139 -15.50 -14.43 28.14
CA GLY A 139 -15.67 -14.48 26.69
C GLY A 139 -14.98 -15.69 26.06
N HIS A 140 -13.77 -16.05 26.53
CA HIS A 140 -13.01 -17.17 25.98
C HIS A 140 -13.68 -18.52 26.23
N PHE A 141 -13.98 -18.84 27.49
CA PHE A 141 -14.52 -20.15 27.87
C PHE A 141 -16.04 -20.19 27.83
N GLY A 142 -16.72 -19.06 28.00
CA GLY A 142 -18.17 -18.98 27.92
C GLY A 142 -18.71 -19.04 26.49
N VAL A 143 -18.02 -18.44 25.51
CA VAL A 143 -18.39 -18.52 24.08
C VAL A 143 -17.65 -19.67 23.39
N GLY A 144 -16.37 -19.86 23.75
CA GLY A 144 -15.49 -20.83 23.11
C GLY A 144 -15.49 -22.21 23.74
N GLY A 145 -15.97 -22.38 24.97
CA GLY A 145 -16.01 -23.67 25.66
C GLY A 145 -14.69 -24.44 25.52
N VAL A 146 -14.79 -25.71 25.11
CA VAL A 146 -13.63 -26.58 24.88
C VAL A 146 -13.19 -26.59 23.42
N LEU A 147 -14.15 -26.57 22.49
CA LEU A 147 -13.90 -26.81 21.06
C LEU A 147 -14.05 -25.58 20.17
N GLY A 148 -14.49 -24.46 20.73
CA GLY A 148 -14.73 -23.21 20.02
C GLY A 148 -13.46 -22.41 19.76
N THR A 149 -13.48 -21.63 18.69
CA THR A 149 -12.31 -20.90 18.17
C THR A 149 -11.82 -19.84 19.15
N ILE A 150 -12.73 -19.07 19.77
CA ILE A 150 -12.35 -18.03 20.74
C ILE A 150 -11.72 -18.61 22.02
N GLY A 151 -12.02 -19.86 22.38
CA GLY A 151 -11.44 -20.52 23.56
C GLY A 151 -10.00 -21.03 23.35
N ASP A 152 -9.55 -21.14 22.10
CA ASP A 152 -8.19 -21.56 21.76
C ASP A 152 -7.24 -20.36 21.81
N ALA A 153 -6.38 -20.28 22.84
CA ALA A 153 -5.46 -19.15 23.03
C ALA A 153 -4.56 -18.86 21.81
N ALA A 154 -4.22 -19.85 20.99
CA ALA A 154 -3.39 -19.65 19.80
C ALA A 154 -4.17 -19.11 18.59
N ASN A 155 -5.49 -19.35 18.56
CA ASN A 155 -6.36 -19.06 17.41
C ASN A 155 -7.56 -18.17 17.75
N SER A 156 -7.61 -17.65 18.98
CA SER A 156 -8.74 -16.90 19.53
C SER A 156 -9.18 -15.71 18.66
N PRO A 157 -8.26 -14.90 18.08
CA PRO A 157 -8.61 -13.81 17.17
C PRO A 157 -9.29 -14.25 15.86
N GLY A 158 -9.40 -15.57 15.62
CA GLY A 158 -10.14 -16.16 14.52
C GLY A 158 -11.67 -16.08 14.69
N ASP A 159 -12.17 -15.92 15.92
CA ASP A 159 -13.57 -15.54 16.16
C ASP A 159 -13.67 -14.00 16.22
N PRO A 160 -14.45 -13.34 15.35
CA PRO A 160 -14.59 -11.89 15.40
C PRO A 160 -15.14 -11.34 16.72
N LEU A 161 -15.83 -12.15 17.54
CA LEU A 161 -16.25 -11.75 18.89
C LEU A 161 -15.07 -11.50 19.83
N PHE A 162 -13.89 -12.05 19.54
CA PHE A 162 -12.65 -11.77 20.28
C PHE A 162 -12.41 -10.27 20.43
N TYR A 163 -12.56 -9.50 19.35
CA TYR A 163 -12.28 -8.07 19.35
C TYR A 163 -13.31 -7.29 20.18
N LEU A 164 -14.57 -7.72 20.23
CA LEU A 164 -15.61 -7.07 21.04
C LEU A 164 -15.44 -7.39 22.52
N HIS A 165 -15.05 -8.63 22.84
CA HIS A 165 -14.73 -9.06 24.19
C HIS A 165 -13.52 -8.28 24.74
N HIS A 166 -12.41 -8.26 23.99
CA HIS A 166 -11.20 -7.51 24.36
C HIS A 166 -11.44 -5.99 24.39
N GLY A 167 -12.28 -5.47 23.49
CA GLY A 167 -12.73 -4.07 23.56
C GLY A 167 -13.46 -3.73 24.86
N ASN A 168 -14.17 -4.67 25.48
CA ASN A 168 -14.79 -4.46 26.79
C ASN A 168 -13.77 -4.53 27.94
N LEU A 169 -12.74 -5.37 27.83
CA LEU A 169 -11.63 -5.39 28.79
C LEU A 169 -10.83 -4.08 28.74
N ASP A 170 -10.57 -3.56 27.54
CA ASP A 170 -9.93 -2.25 27.34
C ASP A 170 -10.79 -1.11 27.92
N ARG A 171 -12.12 -1.18 27.75
CA ARG A 171 -13.06 -0.26 28.41
C ARG A 171 -12.95 -0.33 29.93
N ILE A 172 -12.87 -1.53 30.51
CA ILE A 172 -12.72 -1.74 31.95
C ILE A 172 -11.38 -1.19 32.46
N LEU A 173 -10.30 -1.38 31.71
CA LEU A 173 -9.00 -0.76 31.98
C LEU A 173 -9.12 0.78 31.98
N TRP A 174 -9.81 1.35 30.99
CA TRP A 174 -10.06 2.79 30.93
C TRP A 174 -10.89 3.30 32.12
N GLU A 175 -11.93 2.58 32.54
CA GLU A 175 -12.70 2.91 33.75
C GLU A 175 -11.82 2.90 35.01
N TRP A 176 -10.90 1.95 35.10
CA TRP A 176 -9.93 1.89 36.19
C TRP A 176 -8.94 3.07 36.13
N GLN A 177 -8.38 3.39 34.96
CA GLN A 177 -7.48 4.53 34.78
C GLN A 177 -8.16 5.85 35.17
N LYS A 178 -9.44 6.04 34.78
CA LYS A 178 -10.23 7.25 35.07
C LYS A 178 -10.35 7.60 36.56
N ARG A 179 -10.21 6.63 37.47
CA ARG A 179 -10.29 6.89 38.92
C ARG A 179 -9.12 7.73 39.45
N ASP A 180 -7.96 7.66 38.79
CA ASP A 180 -6.78 8.49 39.08
C ASP A 180 -5.88 8.59 37.83
N LEU A 181 -6.35 9.35 36.83
CA LEU A 181 -5.70 9.44 35.51
C LEU A 181 -4.20 9.79 35.59
N PRO A 182 -3.77 10.84 36.33
CA PRO A 182 -2.37 11.24 36.35
C PRO A 182 -1.43 10.14 36.87
N ALA A 183 -1.86 9.36 37.86
CA ALA A 183 -1.05 8.27 38.38
C ALA A 183 -1.13 7.01 37.51
N ARG A 184 -2.33 6.64 37.08
CA ARG A 184 -2.62 5.34 36.46
C ARG A 184 -2.22 5.24 34.98
N TYR A 185 -2.05 6.36 34.28
CA TYR A 185 -1.50 6.39 32.90
C TYR A 185 -0.07 5.86 32.78
N SER A 186 0.69 5.98 33.85
CA SER A 186 2.09 5.54 33.89
C SER A 186 2.28 4.20 34.60
N GLN A 187 1.20 3.56 35.06
CA GLN A 187 1.31 2.28 35.75
C GLN A 187 1.33 1.14 34.76
N VAL A 188 2.41 0.36 34.82
CA VAL A 188 2.63 -0.87 34.07
C VAL A 188 3.28 -1.89 34.99
N GLY A 189 3.12 -3.16 34.68
CA GLY A 189 3.71 -4.24 35.46
C GLY A 189 3.45 -5.60 34.82
N GLY A 190 3.98 -6.63 35.46
CA GLY A 190 3.92 -8.00 34.95
C GLY A 190 5.10 -8.35 34.04
N PRO A 191 5.35 -9.66 33.88
CA PRO A 191 6.48 -10.15 33.12
C PRO A 191 6.28 -9.98 31.61
N VAL A 192 7.37 -9.78 30.87
CA VAL A 192 7.36 -9.71 29.39
C VAL A 192 6.89 -11.03 28.78
N GLU A 193 7.31 -12.15 29.36
CA GLU A 193 6.79 -13.48 29.01
C GLU A 193 5.65 -13.84 29.96
N PRO A 194 4.43 -14.16 29.47
CA PRO A 194 3.31 -14.51 30.33
C PRO A 194 3.68 -15.62 31.32
N PHE A 195 3.36 -15.39 32.60
CA PHE A 195 3.65 -16.28 33.74
C PHE A 195 5.13 -16.46 34.12
N ASP A 196 6.09 -15.83 33.44
CA ASP A 196 7.50 -15.80 33.88
C ASP A 196 7.78 -14.62 34.83
N TYR A 197 7.25 -14.71 36.05
CA TYR A 197 7.44 -13.67 37.08
C TYR A 197 8.89 -13.53 37.58
N SER A 198 9.81 -14.38 37.10
CA SER A 198 11.25 -14.26 37.36
C SER A 198 12.00 -13.48 36.27
N GLY A 199 11.36 -13.26 35.13
CA GLY A 199 11.87 -12.53 33.98
C GLY A 199 11.76 -11.01 34.10
N PRO A 200 12.17 -10.27 33.05
CA PRO A 200 12.05 -8.82 33.03
C PRO A 200 10.58 -8.38 32.98
N ASN A 201 10.26 -7.33 33.73
CA ASN A 201 8.94 -6.72 33.68
C ASN A 201 8.78 -5.79 32.47
N VAL A 202 7.54 -5.67 32.00
CA VAL A 202 7.16 -4.70 30.98
C VAL A 202 7.33 -3.29 31.54
N THR A 203 7.86 -2.38 30.71
CA THR A 203 8.05 -0.96 31.05
C THR A 203 7.28 -0.07 30.07
N LEU A 204 7.13 1.21 30.40
CA LEU A 204 6.45 2.18 29.53
C LEU A 204 7.12 2.33 28.14
N ASP A 205 8.43 2.14 28.07
CA ASP A 205 9.22 2.22 26.83
C ASP A 205 9.21 0.90 26.04
N PHE A 206 8.51 -0.13 26.50
CA PHE A 206 8.38 -1.40 25.78
C PHE A 206 7.70 -1.16 24.44
N GLU A 207 8.36 -1.56 23.35
CA GLU A 207 7.80 -1.43 22.00
C GLU A 207 6.84 -2.59 21.70
N VAL A 208 5.57 -2.25 21.51
CA VAL A 208 4.53 -3.16 21.05
C VAL A 208 4.45 -3.06 19.52
N ASN A 209 4.60 -4.19 18.84
CA ASN A 209 4.42 -4.27 17.39
C ASN A 209 2.94 -4.52 17.06
N ILE A 210 2.24 -3.49 16.55
CA ILE A 210 0.82 -3.56 16.16
C ILE A 210 0.68 -4.01 14.69
N GLY A 211 1.69 -4.72 14.18
CA GLY A 211 1.71 -5.30 12.84
C GLY A 211 1.50 -4.29 11.71
N ARG A 212 0.75 -4.71 10.69
CA ARG A 212 0.50 -3.95 9.45
C ARG A 212 -0.42 -2.73 9.64
N LEU A 213 -1.06 -2.60 10.81
CA LEU A 213 -2.04 -1.55 11.10
C LEU A 213 -1.37 -0.22 11.48
N ALA A 214 -0.35 -0.26 12.35
CA ALA A 214 0.28 0.96 12.87
C ALA A 214 1.80 0.88 13.12
N GLY A 215 2.44 -0.29 12.90
CA GLY A 215 3.88 -0.47 13.18
C GLY A 215 4.18 -0.59 14.68
N ASN A 216 5.39 -0.20 15.10
CA ASN A 216 5.77 -0.22 16.52
C ASN A 216 5.24 1.04 17.22
N ALA A 217 4.68 0.88 18.41
CA ALA A 217 4.34 1.97 19.33
C ALA A 217 4.87 1.63 20.73
N THR A 218 5.20 2.64 21.53
CA THR A 218 5.58 2.40 22.93
C THR A 218 4.32 2.06 23.74
N LEU A 219 4.46 1.23 24.77
CA LEU A 219 3.34 0.94 25.66
C LEU A 219 2.77 2.21 26.29
N LYS A 220 3.64 3.17 26.62
CA LYS A 220 3.25 4.51 27.09
C LYS A 220 2.24 5.19 26.16
N ASP A 221 2.51 5.16 24.86
CA ASP A 221 1.64 5.78 23.85
C ASP A 221 0.32 5.03 23.68
N LEU A 222 0.27 3.74 24.02
CA LEU A 222 -0.92 2.90 23.93
C LEU A 222 -1.82 2.97 25.17
N LEU A 223 -1.25 3.28 26.33
CA LEU A 223 -2.01 3.48 27.57
C LEU A 223 -2.81 4.79 27.57
N ASP A 224 -2.41 5.77 26.76
CA ASP A 224 -3.15 7.02 26.55
C ASP A 224 -4.07 6.90 25.33
N ILE A 225 -5.26 6.33 25.53
CA ILE A 225 -6.24 6.11 24.45
C ILE A 225 -6.71 7.43 23.82
N GLN A 226 -6.68 8.53 24.58
CA GLN A 226 -7.04 9.87 24.10
C GLN A 226 -5.84 10.62 23.51
N GLY A 227 -4.64 10.04 23.63
CA GLY A 227 -3.40 10.54 23.09
C GLY A 227 -3.33 10.44 21.57
N GLY A 228 -2.26 11.00 21.00
CA GLY A 228 -2.10 11.13 19.55
C GLY A 228 -1.96 9.80 18.77
N THR A 229 -1.70 8.70 19.46
CA THR A 229 -1.49 7.37 18.85
C THR A 229 -2.80 6.66 18.57
N LEU A 230 -3.75 6.67 19.52
CA LEU A 230 -5.02 5.95 19.41
C LEU A 230 -6.23 6.88 19.15
N CYS A 231 -6.25 8.09 19.72
CA CYS A 231 -7.37 9.05 19.72
C CYS A 231 -8.78 8.43 19.68
N TYR A 232 -9.18 7.73 20.73
CA TYR A 232 -10.57 7.34 20.92
C TYR A 232 -10.99 7.46 22.38
N GLY A 233 -12.29 7.44 22.62
CA GLY A 233 -12.86 7.32 23.96
C GLY A 233 -14.06 6.37 23.93
N TYR A 234 -14.36 5.79 25.08
CA TYR A 234 -15.60 5.05 25.32
C TYR A 234 -16.68 6.05 25.72
N GLU A 235 -17.79 6.09 24.99
CA GLU A 235 -18.91 6.98 25.28
C GLU A 235 -19.52 6.63 26.65
N SER A 236 -19.79 7.64 27.48
CA SER A 236 -20.37 7.43 28.80
C SER A 236 -21.82 6.95 28.71
N GLN A 237 -22.29 6.25 29.74
CA GLN A 237 -23.65 5.72 29.95
C GLN A 237 -24.81 6.74 29.78
N TRP A 238 -24.53 8.00 29.46
CA TRP A 238 -25.52 9.03 29.10
C TRP A 238 -26.11 8.85 27.68
N ALA A 239 -25.43 8.15 26.76
CA ALA A 239 -25.92 7.92 25.39
C ALA A 239 -27.03 6.85 25.31
N GLN A 240 -27.05 5.87 26.24
CA GLN A 240 -28.08 4.83 26.31
C GLN A 240 -29.48 5.40 26.61
N ALA A 241 -29.59 6.55 27.28
CA ALA A 241 -30.86 7.23 27.52
C ALA A 241 -31.48 7.86 26.25
N GLN A 242 -30.74 7.93 25.14
CA GLN A 242 -31.16 8.56 23.87
C GLN A 242 -31.21 7.57 22.68
N GLY A 243 -30.94 6.28 22.88
CA GLY A 243 -31.12 5.25 21.85
C GLY A 243 -30.08 5.26 20.72
N PHE A 244 -28.92 5.87 20.93
CA PHE A 244 -27.75 5.75 20.07
C PHE A 244 -26.85 4.63 20.59
N GLY A 245 -26.43 3.72 19.71
CA GLY A 245 -25.52 2.62 20.05
C GLY A 245 -24.12 3.12 20.40
N ASP A 246 -23.34 2.27 21.07
CA ASP A 246 -22.01 2.56 21.60
C ASP A 246 -21.00 2.93 20.49
N PHE A 247 -20.77 4.23 20.25
CA PHE A 247 -19.80 4.72 19.27
C PHE A 247 -18.49 5.15 19.93
N CYS A 248 -17.37 4.52 19.57
CA CYS A 248 -16.04 5.09 19.82
C CYS A 248 -15.88 6.35 18.96
N SER A 249 -15.81 7.53 19.59
CA SER A 249 -15.60 8.81 18.91
C SER A 249 -14.33 9.50 19.43
N CYS A 250 -13.51 10.05 18.52
CA CYS A 250 -12.38 10.93 18.85
C CYS A 250 -12.99 12.31 19.19
N PRO A 251 -12.74 12.87 20.39
CA PRO A 251 -13.23 14.20 20.74
C PRO A 251 -12.72 15.23 19.73
N ALA A 252 -13.63 15.94 19.07
CA ALA A 252 -13.33 16.98 18.10
C ALA A 252 -12.67 18.18 18.80
N GLY A 253 -11.35 18.11 18.99
CA GLY A 253 -10.58 19.17 19.63
C GLY A 253 -9.08 18.91 19.80
N LEU A 254 -8.63 17.64 19.79
CA LEU A 254 -7.23 17.28 20.09
C LEU A 254 -6.36 16.95 18.86
N MET A 255 -6.94 16.85 17.66
CA MET A 255 -6.23 16.42 16.45
C MET A 255 -5.25 17.45 15.83
N SER A 256 -5.10 18.67 16.36
CA SER A 256 -4.42 19.73 15.62
C SER A 256 -2.90 19.85 15.82
N GLY A 257 -2.29 19.19 16.82
CA GLY A 257 -0.89 19.46 17.19
C GLY A 257 0.10 18.31 17.00
N SER A 258 -0.12 17.17 17.65
CA SER A 258 0.94 16.17 17.88
C SER A 258 1.05 15.10 16.80
N ALA A 259 -0.07 14.51 16.35
CA ALA A 259 -0.11 13.51 15.28
C ALA A 259 0.26 14.11 13.92
N LEU A 260 -0.17 15.35 13.65
CA LEU A 260 0.29 16.11 12.49
C LEU A 260 1.79 16.36 12.57
N SER A 261 2.36 16.60 13.77
CA SER A 261 3.81 16.79 13.94
C SER A 261 4.62 15.50 13.83
N ALA A 262 4.10 14.35 14.28
CA ALA A 262 4.77 13.06 14.22
C ALA A 262 4.68 12.47 12.80
N SER A 263 3.51 12.57 12.16
CA SER A 263 3.32 12.28 10.74
C SER A 263 4.11 13.25 9.87
N ALA A 264 4.17 14.55 10.21
CA ALA A 264 5.03 15.50 9.53
C ALA A 264 6.52 15.20 9.77
N LYS A 265 6.96 14.75 10.94
CA LYS A 265 8.37 14.36 11.17
C LYS A 265 8.75 13.11 10.38
N GLY A 266 7.89 12.08 10.35
CA GLY A 266 8.09 10.88 9.53
C GLY A 266 8.04 11.16 8.03
N ALA A 267 7.06 11.96 7.59
CA ALA A 267 6.96 12.43 6.21
C ALA A 267 8.15 13.33 5.84
N THR A 268 8.57 14.24 6.72
CA THR A 268 9.74 15.11 6.51
C THR A 268 11.01 14.27 6.41
N PHE A 269 11.20 13.25 7.24
CA PHE A 269 12.35 12.36 7.14
C PHE A 269 12.36 11.58 5.82
N LEU A 270 11.20 11.05 5.38
CA LEU A 270 11.08 10.37 4.09
C LEU A 270 11.27 11.32 2.91
N ILE A 271 10.75 12.54 2.99
CA ILE A 271 10.95 13.60 2.00
C ILE A 271 12.44 13.97 1.95
N LEU A 272 13.10 14.20 3.08
CA LEU A 272 14.52 14.52 3.16
C LEU A 272 15.38 13.37 2.63
N LEU A 273 15.03 12.12 2.93
CA LEU A 273 15.73 10.94 2.42
C LEU A 273 15.57 10.81 0.90
N GLN A 274 14.36 11.01 0.37
CA GLN A 274 14.08 11.00 -1.06
C GLN A 274 14.79 12.15 -1.77
N VAL A 275 14.73 13.36 -1.22
CA VAL A 275 15.41 14.55 -1.75
C VAL A 275 16.92 14.34 -1.73
N GLY A 276 17.49 13.83 -0.63
CA GLY A 276 18.92 13.56 -0.50
C GLY A 276 19.41 12.51 -1.50
N SER A 277 18.68 11.40 -1.67
CA SER A 277 19.01 10.37 -2.66
C SER A 277 18.92 10.90 -4.11
N ARG A 278 17.89 11.70 -4.41
CA ARG A 278 17.71 12.36 -5.72
C ARG A 278 18.76 13.43 -5.98
N ALA A 279 19.18 14.16 -4.95
CA ALA A 279 20.25 15.14 -5.05
C ALA A 279 21.61 14.48 -5.30
N LEU A 280 21.90 13.38 -4.62
CA LEU A 280 23.12 12.61 -4.84
C LEU A 280 23.19 12.03 -6.26
N THR A 281 22.11 11.40 -6.73
CA THR A 281 22.05 10.86 -8.11
C THR A 281 22.13 11.99 -9.14
N PHE A 282 21.48 13.13 -8.90
CA PHE A 282 21.62 14.31 -9.74
C PHE A 282 23.08 14.78 -9.80
N ALA A 283 23.75 14.94 -8.65
CA ALA A 283 25.15 15.38 -8.56
C ALA A 283 26.12 14.46 -9.31
N VAL A 284 25.97 13.13 -9.15
CA VAL A 284 26.77 12.15 -9.89
C VAL A 284 26.51 12.26 -11.39
N ASN A 285 25.25 12.38 -11.81
CA ASN A 285 24.90 12.57 -13.23
C ASN A 285 25.39 13.91 -13.80
N GLN A 286 25.62 14.95 -12.98
CA GLN A 286 26.22 16.20 -13.47
C GLN A 286 27.65 16.01 -13.93
N VAL A 287 28.42 15.18 -13.22
CA VAL A 287 29.79 14.86 -13.60
C VAL A 287 29.81 14.12 -14.93
N LEU A 288 28.87 13.19 -15.15
CA LEU A 288 28.73 12.46 -16.41
C LEU A 288 28.52 13.41 -17.61
N LEU A 289 27.65 14.40 -17.47
CA LEU A 289 27.30 15.32 -18.56
C LEU A 289 28.50 16.13 -19.09
N ARG A 290 29.55 16.34 -18.28
CA ARG A 290 30.79 16.98 -18.73
C ARG A 290 31.55 16.16 -19.77
N PHE A 291 31.31 14.85 -19.82
CA PHE A 291 31.97 13.92 -20.72
C PHE A 291 31.08 13.50 -21.91
N LEU A 292 29.78 13.77 -21.86
CA LEU A 292 28.81 13.37 -22.89
C LEU A 292 28.49 14.47 -23.88
N SER A 293 28.05 14.08 -25.07
CA SER A 293 27.40 14.96 -26.06
C SER A 293 25.88 14.76 -26.06
N PRO A 294 25.11 15.71 -26.65
CA PRO A 294 23.67 15.55 -26.84
C PRO A 294 23.29 14.23 -27.54
N GLU A 295 24.01 13.84 -28.58
CA GLU A 295 23.72 12.63 -29.37
C GLU A 295 23.85 11.36 -28.51
N LEU A 296 24.88 11.29 -27.66
CA LEU A 296 25.07 10.17 -26.73
C LEU A 296 23.95 10.08 -25.69
N LEU A 297 23.45 11.22 -25.20
CA LEU A 297 22.33 11.25 -24.27
C LEU A 297 21.01 10.87 -24.96
N GLY A 298 20.81 11.27 -26.22
CA GLY A 298 19.70 10.81 -27.05
C GLY A 298 19.70 9.30 -27.24
N ILE A 299 20.86 8.70 -27.51
CA ILE A 299 21.00 7.24 -27.60
C ILE A 299 20.70 6.54 -26.27
N SER A 300 21.12 7.12 -25.15
CA SER A 300 20.76 6.57 -23.84
C SER A 300 19.24 6.47 -23.67
N ALA A 301 18.49 7.49 -24.11
CA ALA A 301 17.03 7.48 -24.03
C ALA A 301 16.41 6.38 -24.92
N GLN A 302 16.99 6.13 -26.10
CA GLN A 302 16.56 5.03 -26.98
C GLN A 302 16.81 3.65 -26.38
N LEU A 303 18.01 3.43 -25.81
CA LEU A 303 18.36 2.17 -25.14
C LEU A 303 17.51 1.93 -23.88
N GLU A 304 17.15 3.00 -23.17
CA GLU A 304 16.22 2.93 -22.04
C GLU A 304 14.79 2.58 -22.51
N LEU A 305 14.29 3.21 -23.58
CA LEU A 305 13.00 2.88 -24.18
C LEU A 305 12.94 1.41 -24.62
N PHE A 306 14.02 0.87 -25.20
CA PHE A 306 14.15 -0.55 -25.50
C PHE A 306 13.94 -1.43 -24.27
N SER A 307 14.65 -1.13 -23.16
CA SER A 307 14.55 -1.92 -21.93
C SER A 307 13.14 -1.82 -21.32
N ILE A 308 12.57 -0.61 -21.24
CA ILE A 308 11.21 -0.37 -20.75
C ILE A 308 10.19 -1.15 -21.58
N SER A 309 10.31 -1.16 -22.91
CA SER A 309 9.42 -1.92 -23.80
C SER A 309 9.42 -3.40 -23.45
N VAL A 310 10.60 -4.02 -23.35
CA VAL A 310 10.75 -5.45 -23.03
C VAL A 310 10.17 -5.75 -21.65
N LEU A 311 10.50 -4.95 -20.64
CA LEU A 311 10.02 -5.13 -19.27
C LEU A 311 8.51 -4.99 -19.18
N TYR A 312 7.93 -3.96 -19.81
CA TYR A 312 6.50 -3.69 -19.76
C TYR A 312 5.70 -4.89 -20.29
N PHE A 313 5.99 -5.34 -21.51
CA PHE A 313 5.26 -6.45 -22.12
C PHE A 313 5.57 -7.80 -21.44
N SER A 314 6.73 -7.98 -20.83
CA SER A 314 7.04 -9.24 -20.15
C SER A 314 6.39 -9.38 -18.78
N ARG A 315 6.35 -8.32 -17.95
CA ARG A 315 6.01 -8.45 -16.51
C ARG A 315 4.82 -7.63 -16.02
N GLU A 316 4.38 -6.59 -16.72
CA GLU A 316 3.41 -5.63 -16.17
C GLU A 316 2.03 -6.26 -15.94
N SER A 317 1.53 -7.02 -16.91
CA SER A 317 0.26 -7.74 -16.80
C SER A 317 0.23 -8.72 -15.61
N LEU A 318 1.37 -9.35 -15.34
CA LEU A 318 1.55 -10.24 -14.20
C LEU A 318 1.47 -9.46 -12.89
N ARG A 319 2.21 -8.35 -12.75
CA ARG A 319 2.20 -7.53 -11.53
C ARG A 319 0.80 -7.03 -11.19
N VAL A 320 0.02 -6.63 -12.20
CA VAL A 320 -1.38 -6.22 -12.03
C VAL A 320 -2.27 -7.41 -11.63
N ALA A 321 -2.10 -8.59 -12.25
CA ALA A 321 -2.86 -9.78 -11.88
C ALA A 321 -2.63 -10.18 -10.42
N LEU A 322 -1.39 -10.07 -9.93
CA LEU A 322 -0.99 -10.37 -8.55
C LEU A 322 -1.62 -9.43 -7.52
N GLN A 323 -1.88 -8.18 -7.88
CA GLN A 323 -2.57 -7.23 -7.00
C GLN A 323 -4.06 -7.54 -6.86
N ARG A 324 -4.65 -8.23 -7.85
CA ARG A 324 -6.09 -8.49 -7.91
C ARG A 324 -6.49 -9.85 -7.33
N GLN A 325 -5.58 -10.81 -7.28
CA GLN A 325 -5.85 -12.15 -6.74
C GLN A 325 -4.71 -12.61 -5.83
N ALA A 326 -5.05 -12.92 -4.58
CA ALA A 326 -4.15 -13.56 -3.64
C ALA A 326 -3.94 -15.03 -4.04
N GLY A 327 -2.68 -15.45 -4.09
CA GLY A 327 -2.28 -16.84 -4.35
C GLY A 327 -1.13 -17.23 -3.43
N SER A 328 -0.77 -18.52 -3.40
CA SER A 328 0.39 -18.95 -2.62
C SER A 328 1.67 -18.28 -3.14
N ILE A 329 2.59 -17.95 -2.24
CA ILE A 329 3.85 -17.25 -2.59
C ILE A 329 4.61 -18.02 -3.68
N GLN A 330 4.66 -19.36 -3.58
CA GLN A 330 5.33 -20.21 -4.58
C GLN A 330 4.62 -20.19 -5.94
N ALA A 331 3.29 -20.13 -5.97
CA ALA A 331 2.54 -20.06 -7.22
C ALA A 331 2.79 -18.74 -7.97
N VAL A 332 2.87 -17.64 -7.22
CA VAL A 332 3.22 -16.31 -7.73
C VAL A 332 4.67 -16.28 -8.26
N ILE A 333 5.61 -16.86 -7.51
CA ILE A 333 7.00 -17.02 -7.93
C ILE A 333 7.10 -17.83 -9.22
N ASN A 334 6.43 -18.97 -9.30
CA ASN A 334 6.44 -19.78 -10.51
C ASN A 334 5.92 -18.98 -11.71
N LEU A 335 4.84 -18.23 -11.54
CA LEU A 335 4.26 -17.43 -12.62
C LEU A 335 5.20 -16.31 -13.10
N SER A 336 6.03 -15.76 -12.21
CA SER A 336 7.06 -14.77 -12.59
C SER A 336 8.10 -15.28 -13.57
N TYR A 337 8.36 -16.59 -13.62
CA TYR A 337 9.23 -17.18 -14.62
C TYR A 337 8.64 -17.18 -16.04
N ILE A 338 7.32 -17.05 -16.18
CA ILE A 338 6.71 -16.80 -17.50
C ILE A 338 7.13 -15.43 -18.02
N ALA A 339 7.18 -14.41 -17.15
CA ALA A 339 7.66 -13.08 -17.52
C ALA A 339 9.14 -13.13 -17.96
N VAL A 340 9.98 -13.88 -17.26
CA VAL A 340 11.39 -14.11 -17.65
C VAL A 340 11.47 -14.75 -19.04
N ALA A 341 10.68 -15.80 -19.30
CA ALA A 341 10.68 -16.50 -20.60
C ALA A 341 10.19 -15.60 -21.75
N ILE A 342 9.09 -14.87 -21.55
CA ILE A 342 8.57 -13.91 -22.53
C ILE A 342 9.60 -12.81 -22.79
N GLY A 343 10.17 -12.24 -21.74
CA GLY A 343 11.15 -11.16 -21.85
C GLY A 343 12.45 -11.60 -22.52
N PHE A 344 12.88 -12.85 -22.35
CA PHE A 344 14.01 -13.41 -23.12
C PHE A 344 13.72 -13.37 -24.63
N VAL A 345 12.56 -13.86 -25.08
CA VAL A 345 12.19 -13.85 -26.49
C VAL A 345 12.02 -12.41 -27.00
N LEU A 346 11.28 -11.58 -26.27
CA LEU A 346 11.03 -10.19 -26.66
C LEU A 346 12.33 -9.38 -26.76
N SER A 347 13.26 -9.54 -25.81
CA SER A 347 14.56 -8.85 -25.82
C SER A 347 15.35 -9.14 -27.09
N HIS A 348 15.43 -10.40 -27.51
CA HIS A 348 16.13 -10.80 -28.74
C HIS A 348 15.41 -10.34 -30.01
N VAL A 349 14.09 -10.50 -30.08
CA VAL A 349 13.29 -10.10 -31.24
C VAL A 349 13.33 -8.59 -31.43
N LEU A 350 13.15 -7.81 -30.36
CA LEU A 350 13.21 -6.35 -30.42
C LEU A 350 14.62 -5.86 -30.76
N ALA A 351 15.67 -6.45 -30.20
CA ALA A 351 17.05 -6.08 -30.53
C ALA A 351 17.35 -6.36 -32.00
N TRP A 352 16.86 -7.50 -32.53
CA TRP A 352 16.99 -7.84 -33.94
C TRP A 352 16.23 -6.88 -34.86
N LEU A 353 15.00 -6.50 -34.49
CA LEU A 353 14.21 -5.51 -35.23
C LEU A 353 14.91 -4.14 -35.25
N TRP A 354 15.46 -3.71 -34.11
CA TRP A 354 16.16 -2.44 -33.99
C TRP A 354 17.42 -2.39 -34.87
N LEU A 355 18.19 -3.47 -34.91
CA LEU A 355 19.39 -3.57 -35.76
C LEU A 355 19.08 -3.66 -37.26
N ARG A 356 17.83 -3.92 -37.63
CA ARG A 356 17.36 -3.86 -39.02
C ARG A 356 16.78 -2.50 -39.41
N ALA A 357 16.37 -1.71 -38.42
CA ALA A 357 16.06 -0.30 -38.63
C ALA A 357 17.35 0.49 -38.86
N ASP A 358 17.21 1.78 -39.15
CA ASP A 358 18.36 2.67 -39.34
C ASP A 358 19.15 2.79 -38.03
N VAL A 359 20.37 2.24 -38.01
CA VAL A 359 21.19 2.17 -36.80
C VAL A 359 21.91 3.51 -36.61
N PRO A 360 21.79 4.15 -35.44
CA PRO A 360 22.53 5.37 -35.13
C PRO A 360 24.04 5.22 -35.40
N ASP A 361 24.62 6.18 -36.14
CA ASP A 361 26.06 6.24 -36.42
C ASP A 361 26.84 6.71 -35.18
N VAL A 362 26.92 5.85 -34.18
CA VAL A 362 27.63 6.10 -32.92
C VAL A 362 28.46 4.89 -32.51
N ALA A 363 29.66 5.19 -32.01
CA ALA A 363 30.61 4.18 -31.55
C ALA A 363 29.97 3.22 -30.53
N TYR A 364 30.23 1.93 -30.73
CA TYR A 364 29.80 0.84 -29.86
C TYR A 364 28.28 0.71 -29.65
N PHE A 365 27.44 1.28 -30.51
CA PHE A 365 25.98 1.19 -30.36
C PHE A 365 25.48 -0.26 -30.36
N ARG A 366 25.92 -1.07 -31.33
CA ARG A 366 25.49 -2.48 -31.45
C ARG A 366 25.89 -3.32 -30.22
N GLN A 367 27.10 -3.12 -29.71
CA GLN A 367 27.58 -3.77 -28.49
C GLN A 367 26.76 -3.33 -27.28
N SER A 368 26.47 -2.02 -27.19
CA SER A 368 25.68 -1.43 -26.11
C SER A 368 24.25 -1.97 -26.10
N LEU A 369 23.62 -2.12 -27.27
CA LEU A 369 22.27 -2.71 -27.39
C LEU A 369 22.23 -4.16 -26.89
N TRP A 370 23.22 -4.98 -27.23
CA TRP A 370 23.28 -6.37 -26.73
C TRP A 370 23.55 -6.45 -25.22
N ILE A 371 24.37 -5.54 -24.68
CA ILE A 371 24.56 -5.43 -23.23
C ILE A 371 23.24 -5.01 -22.55
N TYR A 372 22.50 -4.07 -23.12
CA TYR A 372 21.16 -3.68 -22.64
C TYR A 372 20.17 -4.84 -22.70
N ALA A 373 20.18 -5.63 -23.79
CA ALA A 373 19.35 -6.83 -23.93
C ALA A 373 19.65 -7.85 -22.83
N GLY A 374 20.93 -8.11 -22.55
CA GLY A 374 21.37 -8.97 -21.45
C GLY A 374 21.02 -8.41 -20.07
N ALA A 375 21.28 -7.12 -19.83
CA ALA A 375 20.95 -6.45 -18.58
C ALA A 375 19.44 -6.47 -18.29
N THR A 376 18.60 -6.32 -19.32
CA THR A 376 17.14 -6.40 -19.20
C THR A 376 16.68 -7.81 -18.81
N ILE A 377 17.33 -8.85 -19.33
CA ILE A 377 17.08 -10.24 -18.92
C ILE A 377 17.50 -10.45 -17.46
N ILE A 378 18.67 -9.95 -17.05
CA ILE A 378 19.12 -9.99 -15.64
C ILE A 378 18.13 -9.27 -14.73
N GLU A 379 17.60 -8.12 -15.15
CA GLU A 379 16.56 -7.41 -14.41
C GLU A 379 15.29 -8.24 -14.28
N LEU A 380 14.87 -8.99 -15.30
CA LEU A 380 13.72 -9.88 -15.21
C LEU A 380 13.92 -11.04 -14.23
N TYR A 381 15.15 -11.52 -14.04
CA TYR A 381 15.44 -12.51 -13.00
C TYR A 381 15.21 -11.99 -11.58
N THR A 382 14.98 -10.69 -11.39
CA THR A 382 14.57 -10.12 -10.10
C THR A 382 13.08 -10.39 -9.79
N GLU A 383 12.25 -10.70 -10.79
CA GLU A 383 10.79 -10.85 -10.63
C GLU A 383 10.36 -11.90 -9.60
N PRO A 384 10.98 -13.09 -9.51
CA PRO A 384 10.68 -14.05 -8.44
C PRO A 384 10.79 -13.44 -7.04
N ALA A 385 11.86 -12.72 -6.78
CA ALA A 385 12.09 -12.09 -5.48
C ALA A 385 11.19 -10.86 -5.29
N PHE A 386 11.01 -10.04 -6.34
CA PHE A 386 10.14 -8.88 -6.32
C PHE A 386 8.70 -9.27 -5.96
N THR A 387 8.13 -10.25 -6.68
CA THR A 387 6.74 -10.68 -6.48
C THR A 387 6.52 -11.30 -5.10
N ALA A 388 7.50 -12.04 -4.56
CA ALA A 388 7.48 -12.51 -3.19
C ALA A 388 7.48 -11.35 -2.17
N THR A 389 8.36 -10.36 -2.35
CA THR A 389 8.40 -9.17 -1.47
C THR A 389 7.13 -8.34 -1.55
N GLN A 390 6.49 -8.27 -2.71
CA GLN A 390 5.23 -7.56 -2.92
C GLN A 390 4.05 -8.25 -2.21
N GLN A 391 3.94 -9.58 -2.32
CA GLN A 391 2.92 -10.37 -1.60
C GLN A 391 3.09 -10.30 -0.08
N LEU A 392 4.34 -10.27 0.39
CA LEU A 392 4.65 -10.14 1.82
C LEU A 392 4.64 -8.68 2.32
N MET A 393 4.43 -7.71 1.42
CA MET A 393 4.43 -6.26 1.72
C MET A 393 5.74 -5.75 2.37
N LEU A 394 6.88 -6.26 1.91
CA LEU A 394 8.21 -5.93 2.44
C LEU A 394 8.79 -4.65 1.80
N TYR A 395 8.09 -3.52 1.98
CA TYR A 395 8.41 -2.24 1.33
C TYR A 395 9.84 -1.75 1.58
N LYS A 396 10.40 -2.02 2.77
CA LYS A 396 11.79 -1.66 3.12
C LYS A 396 12.83 -2.36 2.23
N ILE A 397 12.62 -3.64 1.92
CA ILE A 397 13.53 -4.42 1.07
C ILE A 397 13.50 -3.87 -0.35
N ARG A 398 12.31 -3.60 -0.88
CA ARG A 398 12.10 -3.03 -2.22
C ARG A 398 12.77 -1.66 -2.37
N ALA A 399 12.49 -0.73 -1.45
CA ALA A 399 13.07 0.61 -1.49
C ALA A 399 14.61 0.57 -1.40
N SER A 400 15.16 -0.31 -0.55
CA SER A 400 16.61 -0.50 -0.43
C SER A 400 17.23 -1.07 -1.71
N ALA A 401 16.60 -2.05 -2.34
CA ALA A 401 17.10 -2.68 -3.57
C ALA A 401 17.11 -1.69 -4.74
N GLU A 402 16.01 -0.99 -4.99
CA GLU A 402 15.87 -0.02 -6.08
C GLU A 402 16.85 1.16 -5.91
N SER A 403 17.01 1.68 -4.69
CA SER A 403 17.93 2.79 -4.40
C SER A 403 19.40 2.39 -4.60
N THR A 404 19.79 1.22 -4.10
CA THR A 404 21.18 0.72 -4.21
C THR A 404 21.55 0.44 -5.67
N ALA A 405 20.64 -0.17 -6.44
CA ALA A 405 20.85 -0.42 -7.86
C ALA A 405 20.97 0.88 -8.67
N THR A 406 20.14 1.89 -8.36
CA THR A 406 20.19 3.20 -9.01
C THR A 406 21.53 3.90 -8.77
N LEU A 407 22.03 3.88 -7.52
CA LEU A 407 23.36 4.43 -7.22
C LEU A 407 24.46 3.67 -7.97
N ALA A 408 24.39 2.34 -8.01
CA ALA A 408 25.34 1.53 -8.77
C ALA A 408 25.35 1.87 -10.27
N ARG A 409 24.18 2.10 -10.88
CA ARG A 409 24.05 2.59 -12.27
C ARG A 409 24.84 3.89 -12.46
N CYS A 410 24.56 4.89 -11.61
CA CYS A 410 25.17 6.20 -11.69
C CYS A 410 26.69 6.14 -11.56
N PHE A 411 27.22 5.44 -10.56
CA PHE A 411 28.66 5.31 -10.35
C PHE A 411 29.35 4.53 -11.49
N ALA A 412 28.73 3.45 -11.97
CA ALA A 412 29.30 2.66 -13.06
C ALA A 412 29.34 3.45 -14.39
N THR A 413 28.26 4.15 -14.74
CA THR A 413 28.22 5.00 -15.94
C THR A 413 29.23 6.13 -15.85
N CYS A 414 29.29 6.86 -14.73
CA CYS A 414 30.25 7.95 -14.54
C CYS A 414 31.69 7.45 -14.53
N GLY A 415 31.97 6.39 -13.77
CA GLY A 415 33.31 5.81 -13.65
C GLY A 415 33.85 5.35 -14.99
N PHE A 416 33.01 4.69 -15.79
CA PHE A 416 33.39 4.25 -17.13
C PHE A 416 33.64 5.43 -18.08
N ALA A 417 32.77 6.46 -18.08
CA ALA A 417 32.95 7.64 -18.91
C ALA A 417 34.24 8.41 -18.56
N ILE A 418 34.54 8.57 -17.27
CA ILE A 418 35.79 9.20 -16.80
C ILE A 418 37.01 8.37 -17.21
N PHE A 419 36.93 7.05 -17.05
CA PHE A 419 38.02 6.14 -17.42
C PHE A 419 38.33 6.18 -18.91
N ALA A 420 37.31 6.10 -19.77
CA ALA A 420 37.48 6.18 -21.23
C ALA A 420 38.07 7.54 -21.65
N ASN A 421 37.59 8.64 -21.06
CA ASN A 421 38.12 9.97 -21.34
C ASN A 421 39.59 10.11 -20.93
N ARG A 422 40.01 9.51 -19.80
CA ARG A 422 41.44 9.49 -19.39
C ARG A 422 42.33 8.71 -20.35
N LEU A 423 41.78 7.71 -21.04
CA LEU A 423 42.48 6.94 -22.06
C LEU A 423 42.45 7.59 -23.45
N GLY A 424 41.73 8.71 -23.61
CA GLY A 424 41.55 9.38 -24.91
C GLY A 424 40.72 8.56 -25.91
N CYS A 425 39.94 7.59 -25.44
CA CYS A 425 39.04 6.81 -26.27
C CYS A 425 37.63 7.43 -26.28
N ASP A 426 36.96 7.41 -27.43
CA ASP A 426 35.53 7.73 -27.49
C ASP A 426 34.72 6.54 -26.95
N PRO A 427 34.04 6.65 -25.79
CA PRO A 427 33.28 5.54 -25.24
C PRO A 427 31.95 5.30 -25.98
N GLY A 428 31.48 6.23 -26.82
CA GLY A 428 30.18 6.13 -27.48
C GLY A 428 29.04 5.80 -26.50
N ALA A 429 28.23 4.80 -26.84
CA ALA A 429 27.07 4.38 -26.03
C ALA A 429 27.42 3.46 -24.84
N SER A 430 28.66 2.99 -24.74
CA SER A 430 29.07 1.96 -23.76
C SER A 430 28.95 2.34 -22.27
N PRO A 431 29.12 3.61 -21.81
CA PRO A 431 28.98 3.95 -20.40
C PRO A 431 27.56 3.69 -19.87
N PHE A 432 26.55 3.92 -20.70
CA PHE A 432 25.15 3.68 -20.33
C PHE A 432 24.86 2.18 -20.24
N ALA A 433 25.41 1.39 -21.16
CA ALA A 433 25.26 -0.06 -21.16
C ALA A 433 25.90 -0.71 -19.92
N VAL A 434 27.11 -0.28 -19.56
CA VAL A 434 27.79 -0.70 -18.33
C VAL A 434 26.98 -0.29 -17.09
N GLY A 435 26.43 0.92 -17.09
CA GLY A 435 25.51 1.39 -16.06
C GLY A 435 24.29 0.50 -15.89
N GLN A 436 23.58 0.22 -16.98
CA GLN A 436 22.38 -0.61 -16.96
C GLN A 436 22.69 -2.04 -16.49
N LEU A 437 23.82 -2.59 -16.90
CA LEU A 437 24.27 -3.89 -16.43
C LEU A 437 24.58 -3.88 -14.92
N ALA A 438 25.24 -2.84 -14.43
CA ALA A 438 25.51 -2.66 -13.01
C ALA A 438 24.20 -2.55 -12.20
N TYR A 439 23.23 -1.77 -12.71
CA TYR A 439 21.89 -1.66 -12.14
C TYR A 439 21.23 -3.03 -11.98
N ALA A 440 21.09 -3.77 -13.09
CA ALA A 440 20.37 -5.04 -13.10
C ALA A 440 21.07 -6.08 -12.20
N SER A 441 22.40 -6.12 -12.24
CA SER A 441 23.20 -7.05 -11.44
C SER A 441 23.09 -6.76 -9.95
N VAL A 442 23.24 -5.50 -9.53
CA VAL A 442 23.11 -5.10 -8.13
C VAL A 442 21.69 -5.30 -7.63
N LEU A 443 20.68 -4.96 -8.45
CA LEU A 443 19.27 -5.18 -8.12
C LEU A 443 19.01 -6.67 -7.80
N LEU A 444 19.49 -7.56 -8.67
CA LEU A 444 19.38 -9.01 -8.49
C LEU A 444 20.10 -9.52 -7.24
N VAL A 445 21.34 -9.08 -7.02
CA VAL A 445 22.12 -9.48 -5.85
C VAL A 445 21.44 -9.04 -4.56
N VAL A 446 20.99 -7.78 -4.47
CA VAL A 446 20.34 -7.26 -3.27
C VAL A 446 19.04 -8.02 -2.98
N TYR A 447 18.20 -8.25 -4.00
CA TYR A 447 16.98 -9.04 -3.83
C TYR A 447 17.29 -10.46 -3.35
N ILE A 448 18.22 -11.16 -3.99
CA ILE A 448 18.60 -12.52 -3.58
C ILE A 448 19.11 -12.54 -2.14
N VAL A 449 20.01 -11.63 -1.77
CA VAL A 449 20.60 -11.59 -0.43
C VAL A 449 19.57 -11.27 0.64
N ARG A 450 18.69 -10.28 0.40
CA ARG A 450 17.71 -9.81 1.38
C ARG A 450 16.48 -10.71 1.49
N VAL A 451 16.09 -11.38 0.42
CA VAL A 451 14.90 -12.26 0.41
C VAL A 451 15.23 -13.70 0.80
N ARG A 452 16.47 -14.17 0.67
CA ARG A 452 16.91 -15.48 1.16
C ARG A 452 16.53 -15.81 2.62
N PRO A 453 16.76 -14.94 3.62
CA PRO A 453 16.33 -15.24 5.00
C PRO A 453 14.81 -15.30 5.12
N VAL A 454 14.10 -14.42 4.42
CA VAL A 454 12.62 -14.41 4.38
C VAL A 454 12.09 -15.70 3.78
N ALA A 455 12.68 -16.18 2.67
CA ALA A 455 12.30 -17.42 2.01
C ALA A 455 12.46 -18.65 2.91
N LYS A 456 13.49 -18.67 3.76
CA LYS A 456 13.67 -19.73 4.77
C LYS A 456 12.59 -19.67 5.85
N ASN A 457 12.27 -18.48 6.35
CA ASN A 457 11.28 -18.29 7.41
C ASN A 457 9.85 -18.62 6.94
N GLU A 458 9.49 -18.13 5.76
CA GLU A 458 8.17 -18.28 5.13
C GLU A 458 8.04 -19.58 4.29
N LYS A 459 9.05 -20.45 4.33
CA LYS A 459 9.10 -21.77 3.69
C LYS A 459 8.76 -21.79 2.18
N PHE A 460 9.16 -20.76 1.43
CA PHE A 460 9.04 -20.72 -0.03
C PHE A 460 10.40 -20.80 -0.71
N SER A 461 10.40 -21.13 -2.01
CA SER A 461 11.61 -21.17 -2.82
C SER A 461 11.57 -20.08 -3.88
N LEU A 462 12.73 -19.42 -4.09
CA LEU A 462 12.88 -18.45 -5.18
C LEU A 462 13.01 -19.11 -6.56
N VAL A 463 13.17 -20.44 -6.63
CA VAL A 463 13.24 -21.19 -7.88
C VAL A 463 11.90 -21.83 -8.23
N LEU A 464 11.73 -22.16 -9.52
CA LEU A 464 10.58 -22.93 -10.00
C LEU A 464 10.44 -24.24 -9.23
N GLN A 465 9.28 -24.47 -8.63
CA GLN A 465 8.94 -25.72 -7.98
C GLN A 465 7.57 -26.23 -8.41
N PRO A 466 7.42 -27.52 -8.75
CA PRO A 466 6.11 -28.11 -8.97
C PRO A 466 5.24 -27.94 -7.73
N LEU A 467 4.02 -27.44 -7.92
CA LEU A 467 2.98 -27.36 -6.89
C LEU A 467 2.31 -28.74 -6.74
N LYS A 468 3.09 -29.82 -6.71
CA LYS A 468 2.59 -31.17 -6.45
C LYS A 468 2.16 -31.26 -4.99
N LYS A 469 0.86 -31.46 -4.72
CA LYS A 469 0.21 -31.86 -3.44
C LYS A 469 1.16 -31.93 -2.24
N LYS A 470 1.73 -30.79 -1.81
CA LYS A 470 2.60 -30.71 -0.63
C LYS A 470 1.78 -30.29 0.59
N TYR A 471 0.54 -30.75 0.64
CA TYR A 471 -0.41 -30.54 1.74
C TYR A 471 -0.94 -31.88 2.29
N THR A 472 -0.12 -32.94 2.24
CA THR A 472 -0.54 -34.26 2.77
C THR A 472 0.62 -35.10 3.30
N ARG A 473 1.63 -34.52 3.94
CA ARG A 473 2.70 -35.34 4.56
C ARG A 473 3.35 -34.84 5.85
N HIS A 474 2.63 -34.08 6.68
CA HIS A 474 3.07 -33.86 8.07
C HIS A 474 1.98 -34.03 9.14
N ILE A 475 0.82 -34.62 8.79
CA ILE A 475 -0.12 -35.15 9.80
C ILE A 475 -0.39 -36.60 9.41
N ALA A 476 0.53 -37.47 9.80
CA ALA A 476 0.35 -38.92 9.77
C ALA A 476 0.56 -39.45 11.19
N SER A 477 -0.24 -38.96 12.14
CA SER A 477 -0.45 -39.57 13.45
C SER A 477 -1.56 -38.82 14.20
N GLN A 478 -2.81 -38.93 13.75
CA GLN A 478 -3.98 -39.12 14.61
C GLN A 478 -5.25 -39.09 13.75
N SER A 479 -6.02 -40.15 13.94
CA SER A 479 -7.27 -40.47 13.29
C SER A 479 -8.36 -39.43 13.59
N TYR A 480 -8.67 -38.58 12.60
CA TYR A 480 -9.97 -37.91 12.50
C TYR A 480 -10.34 -37.81 11.02
N GLN A 481 -11.53 -38.29 10.67
CA GLN A 481 -12.01 -38.47 9.31
C GLN A 481 -12.65 -37.17 8.80
N PRO A 482 -12.18 -36.57 7.68
CA PRO A 482 -12.76 -35.33 7.18
C PRO A 482 -14.00 -35.61 6.31
N CYS A 483 -15.16 -35.12 6.74
CA CYS A 483 -16.35 -34.99 5.90
C CYS A 483 -16.18 -33.81 4.93
N ALA A 484 -15.49 -34.02 3.82
CA ALA A 484 -15.74 -33.40 2.51
C ALA A 484 -14.57 -33.77 1.60
N ASN A 485 -14.85 -34.61 0.60
CA ASN A 485 -13.96 -34.81 -0.53
C ASN A 485 -13.86 -33.51 -1.34
N VAL A 486 -13.00 -32.57 -0.94
CA VAL A 486 -12.42 -31.62 -1.90
C VAL A 486 -11.50 -32.45 -2.80
N ARG A 487 -12.08 -33.04 -3.85
CA ARG A 487 -11.29 -33.41 -5.02
C ARG A 487 -10.62 -32.12 -5.47
N SER A 488 -9.31 -32.03 -5.23
CA SER A 488 -8.44 -31.11 -5.96
C SER A 488 -8.60 -31.46 -7.43
N ASP A 489 -9.40 -30.68 -8.16
CA ASP A 489 -9.61 -30.91 -9.58
C ASP A 489 -8.24 -30.73 -10.25
N PRO A 490 -7.67 -31.75 -10.92
CA PRO A 490 -6.42 -31.62 -11.67
C PRO A 490 -6.48 -30.53 -12.77
N LYS A 491 -7.64 -29.89 -12.95
CA LYS A 491 -7.88 -28.74 -13.80
C LYS A 491 -7.51 -27.38 -13.19
N GLU A 492 -6.98 -27.27 -11.98
CA GLU A 492 -6.69 -25.96 -11.37
C GLU A 492 -5.30 -25.38 -11.73
N TYR A 493 -4.36 -26.25 -12.14
CA TYR A 493 -2.99 -25.85 -12.52
C TYR A 493 -2.67 -26.24 -13.98
N ILE A 494 -1.76 -25.50 -14.61
CA ILE A 494 -1.14 -25.82 -15.91
C ILE A 494 0.23 -26.42 -15.60
N PHE A 495 0.49 -27.63 -16.11
CA PHE A 495 1.74 -28.38 -15.90
C PHE A 495 2.14 -28.53 -14.42
N ASP A 496 1.16 -28.65 -13.51
CA ASP A 496 1.36 -28.71 -12.04
C ASP A 496 2.19 -27.55 -11.44
N THR A 497 2.37 -26.46 -12.19
CA THR A 497 3.35 -25.40 -11.84
C THR A 497 2.71 -24.01 -11.84
N PHE A 498 1.74 -23.76 -12.74
CA PHE A 498 1.14 -22.44 -12.93
C PHE A 498 -0.37 -22.45 -12.61
N PRO A 499 -0.91 -21.53 -11.80
CA PRO A 499 -2.35 -21.50 -11.51
C PRO A 499 -3.18 -21.05 -12.72
N ARG A 500 -4.21 -21.82 -13.12
CA ARG A 500 -5.02 -21.52 -14.31
C ARG A 500 -5.74 -20.18 -14.23
N THR A 501 -6.33 -19.86 -13.09
CA THR A 501 -7.09 -18.61 -12.89
C THR A 501 -6.19 -17.39 -13.04
N LEU A 502 -5.03 -17.42 -12.37
CA LEU A 502 -4.06 -16.33 -12.43
C LEU A 502 -3.42 -16.21 -13.82
N SER A 503 -3.09 -17.34 -14.47
CA SER A 503 -2.58 -17.33 -15.85
C SER A 503 -3.60 -16.78 -16.86
N LYS A 504 -4.89 -17.11 -16.75
CA LYS A 504 -5.94 -16.56 -17.61
C LYS A 504 -6.12 -15.05 -17.40
N LEU A 505 -6.11 -14.60 -16.15
CA LEU A 505 -6.18 -13.18 -15.81
C LEU A 505 -4.98 -12.41 -16.37
N SER A 506 -3.75 -12.92 -16.16
CA SER A 506 -2.53 -12.33 -16.71
C SER A 506 -2.55 -12.27 -18.23
N LEU A 507 -3.07 -13.31 -18.92
CA LEU A 507 -3.21 -13.32 -20.37
C LEU A 507 -4.22 -12.27 -20.86
N SER A 508 -5.38 -12.16 -20.20
CA SER A 508 -6.39 -11.15 -20.53
C SER A 508 -5.84 -9.73 -20.37
N LEU A 509 -5.13 -9.46 -19.28
CA LEU A 509 -4.48 -8.16 -19.03
C LEU A 509 -3.33 -7.88 -20.00
N PHE A 510 -2.58 -8.91 -20.40
CA PHE A 510 -1.53 -8.77 -21.40
C PHE A 510 -2.10 -8.29 -22.74
N LEU A 511 -3.22 -8.84 -23.20
CA LEU A 511 -3.89 -8.39 -24.43
C LEU A 511 -4.37 -6.92 -24.36
N GLN A 512 -4.69 -6.42 -23.16
CA GLN A 512 -5.09 -5.03 -22.95
C GLN A 512 -3.90 -4.06 -22.79
N SER A 513 -2.70 -4.58 -22.54
CA SER A 513 -1.51 -3.79 -22.20
C SER A 513 -0.98 -2.95 -23.36
N GLY A 514 -1.24 -3.33 -24.61
CA GLY A 514 -0.75 -2.61 -25.80
C GLY A 514 -1.28 -1.18 -25.91
N ILE A 515 -2.59 -0.98 -25.71
CA ILE A 515 -3.19 0.37 -25.74
C ILE A 515 -2.60 1.22 -24.62
N LYS A 516 -2.50 0.64 -23.41
CA LYS A 516 -1.93 1.32 -22.25
C LYS A 516 -0.47 1.69 -22.49
N TYR A 517 0.31 0.81 -23.12
CA TYR A 517 1.71 1.07 -23.47
C TYR A 517 1.84 2.31 -24.36
N VAL A 518 1.05 2.39 -25.44
CA VAL A 518 1.04 3.56 -26.33
C VAL A 518 0.62 4.82 -25.57
N LEU A 519 -0.37 4.75 -24.69
CA LEU A 519 -0.80 5.90 -23.89
C LEU A 519 0.26 6.36 -22.87
N THR A 520 1.10 5.45 -22.37
CA THR A 520 2.09 5.75 -21.34
C THR A 520 3.49 6.05 -21.85
N GLN A 521 3.87 5.51 -23.01
CA GLN A 521 5.21 5.66 -23.62
C GLN A 521 5.14 6.30 -25.01
N GLY A 522 3.94 6.71 -25.45
CA GLY A 522 3.74 7.30 -26.76
C GLY A 522 4.49 8.62 -26.95
N ASP A 523 4.76 9.36 -25.88
CA ASP A 523 5.64 10.53 -25.89
C ASP A 523 7.08 10.15 -26.26
N ALA A 524 7.66 9.16 -25.57
CA ALA A 524 8.99 8.66 -25.88
C ALA A 524 9.08 8.06 -27.30
N ILE A 525 8.05 7.32 -27.74
CA ILE A 525 7.97 6.75 -29.09
C ILE A 525 7.92 7.86 -30.15
N LEU A 526 7.09 8.89 -29.95
CA LEU A 526 6.99 10.03 -30.86
C LEU A 526 8.28 10.84 -30.89
N ILE A 527 8.93 11.05 -29.74
CA ILE A 527 10.25 11.69 -29.64
C ILE A 527 11.28 10.90 -30.46
N THR A 528 11.38 9.59 -30.22
CA THR A 528 12.37 8.75 -30.92
C THR A 528 12.14 8.67 -32.42
N SER A 529 10.89 8.74 -32.89
CA SER A 529 10.54 8.61 -34.31
C SER A 529 10.57 9.92 -35.10
N LEU A 530 10.29 11.06 -34.46
CA LEU A 530 10.13 12.34 -35.16
C LEU A 530 11.31 13.31 -35.01
N THR A 531 12.28 13.04 -34.13
CA THR A 531 13.36 14.00 -33.84
C THR A 531 14.75 13.40 -33.98
N THR A 532 15.74 14.27 -34.25
CA THR A 532 17.16 13.89 -34.34
C THR A 532 17.70 13.43 -32.98
N LEU A 533 18.82 12.69 -32.97
CA LEU A 533 19.47 12.27 -31.72
C LEU A 533 19.93 13.47 -30.86
N SER A 534 20.35 14.56 -31.51
CA SER A 534 20.75 15.78 -30.82
C SER A 534 19.55 16.45 -30.13
N ASP A 535 18.39 16.51 -30.81
CA ASP A 535 17.14 17.00 -30.22
C ASP A 535 16.65 16.12 -29.06
N GLN A 536 16.74 14.79 -29.21
CA GLN A 536 16.41 13.84 -28.14
C GLN A 536 17.28 14.09 -26.91
N GLY A 537 18.58 14.30 -27.10
CA GLY A 537 19.52 14.67 -26.05
C GLY A 537 19.22 16.01 -25.40
N ALA A 538 18.95 17.05 -26.20
CA ALA A 538 18.61 18.38 -25.73
C ALA A 538 17.32 18.37 -24.89
N TYR A 539 16.29 17.65 -25.35
CA TYR A 539 15.05 17.46 -24.59
C TYR A 539 15.25 16.62 -23.33
N ALA A 540 15.99 15.51 -23.41
CA ALA A 540 16.30 14.66 -22.26
C ALA A 540 17.07 15.42 -21.18
N LEU A 541 18.02 16.27 -21.57
CA LEU A 541 18.71 17.19 -20.68
C LEU A 541 17.72 18.19 -20.08
N ALA A 542 16.97 18.92 -20.91
CA ALA A 542 16.02 19.93 -20.44
C ALA A 542 14.98 19.34 -19.46
N SER A 543 14.48 18.14 -19.74
CA SER A 543 13.56 17.41 -18.86
C SER A 543 14.20 16.97 -17.55
N ASN A 544 15.47 16.57 -17.57
CA ASN A 544 16.19 16.21 -16.36
C ASN A 544 16.43 17.41 -15.42
N TYR A 545 16.77 18.59 -15.97
CA TYR A 545 16.96 19.80 -15.15
C TYR A 545 15.64 20.49 -14.81
N GLY A 546 14.80 20.73 -15.80
CA GLY A 546 13.50 21.39 -15.61
C GLY A 546 12.53 20.55 -14.79
N GLY A 547 12.56 19.23 -14.92
CA GLY A 547 11.76 18.30 -14.10
C GLY A 547 12.35 18.05 -12.70
N LEU A 548 13.49 18.65 -12.34
CA LEU A 548 14.09 18.46 -11.01
C LEU A 548 13.18 19.01 -9.91
N ILE A 549 12.64 20.21 -10.10
CA ILE A 549 11.71 20.83 -9.14
C ILE A 549 10.42 20.03 -9.01
N ALA A 550 9.91 19.49 -10.13
CA ALA A 550 8.74 18.61 -10.11
C ALA A 550 9.02 17.34 -9.29
N ARG A 551 10.20 16.74 -9.45
CA ARG A 551 10.61 15.54 -8.70
C ARG A 551 10.93 15.80 -7.23
N MET A 552 11.55 16.93 -6.90
CA MET A 552 12.01 17.20 -5.54
C MET A 552 10.96 17.86 -4.65
N LEU A 553 10.06 18.65 -5.24
CA LEU A 553 9.09 19.46 -4.50
C LEU A 553 7.65 19.10 -4.83
N PHE A 554 7.26 19.08 -6.11
CA PHE A 554 5.85 18.90 -6.47
C PHE A 554 5.35 17.48 -6.22
N GLN A 555 6.12 16.47 -6.62
CA GLN A 555 5.75 15.06 -6.47
C GLN A 555 5.48 14.65 -5.01
N PRO A 556 6.33 14.98 -4.02
CA PRO A 556 6.02 14.68 -2.61
C PRO A 556 4.75 15.37 -2.10
N ILE A 557 4.50 16.62 -2.52
CA ILE A 557 3.29 17.35 -2.17
C ILE A 557 2.06 16.68 -2.81
N GLU A 558 2.17 16.25 -4.07
CA GLU A 558 1.12 15.53 -4.80
C GLU A 558 0.76 14.19 -4.12
N GLU A 559 1.77 13.40 -3.73
CA GLU A 559 1.59 12.13 -3.01
C GLU A 559 0.93 12.34 -1.63
N SER A 560 1.35 13.38 -0.90
CA SER A 560 0.74 13.75 0.39
C SER A 560 -0.71 14.22 0.22
N SER A 561 -0.97 15.03 -0.82
CA SER A 561 -2.29 15.57 -1.13
C SER A 561 -3.30 14.47 -1.44
N ARG A 562 -2.89 13.40 -2.13
CA ARG A 562 -3.77 12.26 -2.43
C ARG A 562 -4.38 11.64 -1.18
N ASN A 563 -3.53 11.38 -0.17
CA ASN A 563 -3.97 10.80 1.10
C ASN A 563 -4.81 11.77 1.93
N LEU A 564 -4.56 13.06 1.81
CA LEU A 564 -5.31 14.09 2.52
C LEU A 564 -6.71 14.26 1.93
N PHE A 565 -6.82 14.38 0.61
CA PHE A 565 -8.11 14.54 -0.07
C PHE A 565 -8.99 13.29 0.05
N SER A 566 -8.41 12.08 -0.01
CA SER A 566 -9.19 10.85 0.18
C SER A 566 -9.83 10.76 1.56
N LYS A 567 -9.19 11.31 2.60
CA LYS A 567 -9.74 11.39 3.95
C LYS A 567 -10.77 12.49 4.11
N LEU A 568 -10.47 13.70 3.64
CA LEU A 568 -11.36 14.87 3.79
C LEU A 568 -12.64 14.73 2.95
N CYS A 569 -12.57 14.05 1.82
CA CYS A 569 -13.69 13.88 0.89
C CYS A 569 -14.38 12.52 1.04
N ALA A 570 -14.03 11.72 2.06
CA ALA A 570 -14.75 10.49 2.37
C ALA A 570 -16.13 10.81 3.00
N PRO A 571 -17.20 10.09 2.62
CA PRO A 571 -18.48 10.21 3.31
C PRO A 571 -18.33 9.81 4.79
N PRO A 572 -19.07 10.46 5.72
CA PRO A 572 -19.06 10.03 7.10
C PRO A 572 -19.62 8.59 7.22
N PRO A 573 -19.07 7.74 8.12
CA PRO A 573 -19.42 6.31 8.20
C PRO A 573 -20.91 6.01 8.46
N SER A 574 -21.67 7.00 8.94
CA SER A 574 -23.10 6.92 9.27
C SER A 574 -24.03 7.51 8.21
N ALA A 575 -23.50 7.95 7.07
CA ALA A 575 -24.29 8.48 5.98
C ALA A 575 -25.05 7.39 5.20
N THR A 576 -26.33 7.62 4.94
CA THR A 576 -27.06 6.93 3.86
C THR A 576 -26.38 7.20 2.52
N GLU A 577 -26.46 6.24 1.59
CA GLU A 577 -25.90 6.39 0.23
C GLU A 577 -26.30 7.75 -0.36
N GLY A 578 -25.31 8.63 -0.53
CA GLY A 578 -25.49 9.99 -1.09
C GLY A 578 -25.32 11.17 -0.13
N ALA A 579 -24.94 11.01 1.14
CA ALA A 579 -24.64 12.17 1.98
C ALA A 579 -23.31 12.86 1.58
N ALA A 580 -23.33 14.20 1.58
CA ALA A 580 -22.18 15.02 1.21
C ALA A 580 -21.02 14.84 2.22
N PRO A 581 -19.76 14.79 1.76
CA PRO A 581 -18.62 14.70 2.67
C PRO A 581 -18.50 15.97 3.54
N SER A 582 -18.14 15.80 4.82
CA SER A 582 -18.08 16.92 5.78
C SER A 582 -16.82 17.79 5.61
N GLY A 583 -15.74 17.25 5.03
CA GLY A 583 -14.46 17.94 4.81
C GLY A 583 -14.32 18.64 3.46
N VAL A 584 -15.38 18.74 2.65
CA VAL A 584 -15.35 19.29 1.27
C VAL A 584 -14.80 20.72 1.24
N ARG A 585 -15.28 21.59 2.14
CA ARG A 585 -14.82 22.99 2.23
C ARG A 585 -13.33 23.08 2.56
N GLN A 586 -12.85 22.25 3.47
CA GLN A 586 -11.44 22.21 3.85
C GLN A 586 -10.58 21.69 2.69
N ALA A 587 -11.03 20.67 1.97
CA ALA A 587 -10.36 20.17 0.77
C ALA A 587 -10.25 21.26 -0.31
N ARG A 588 -11.31 22.06 -0.54
CA ARG A 588 -11.29 23.20 -1.48
C ARG A 588 -10.24 24.24 -1.09
N LEU A 589 -10.22 24.67 0.17
CA LEU A 589 -9.27 25.68 0.66
C LEU A 589 -7.82 25.20 0.53
N ILE A 590 -7.56 23.93 0.86
CA ILE A 590 -6.22 23.32 0.73
C ILE A 590 -5.80 23.25 -0.74
N LEU A 591 -6.68 22.77 -1.62
CA LEU A 591 -6.40 22.73 -3.06
C LEU A 591 -6.11 24.13 -3.63
N GLN A 592 -6.92 25.15 -3.28
CA GLN A 592 -6.67 26.53 -3.67
C GLN A 592 -5.35 27.07 -3.13
N THR A 593 -5.00 26.75 -1.88
CA THR A 593 -3.74 27.16 -1.26
C THR A 593 -2.54 26.56 -1.99
N ILE A 594 -2.59 25.26 -2.32
CA ILE A 594 -1.51 24.59 -3.07
C ILE A 594 -1.38 25.21 -4.46
N LEU A 595 -2.50 25.46 -5.16
CA LEU A 595 -2.47 26.07 -6.49
C LEU A 595 -1.96 27.51 -6.47
N HIS A 596 -2.30 28.30 -5.46
CA HIS A 596 -1.72 29.63 -5.28
C HIS A 596 -0.21 29.57 -5.02
N LEU A 597 0.24 28.67 -4.14
CA LEU A 597 1.66 28.48 -3.87
C LEU A 597 2.41 28.06 -5.15
N TYR A 598 1.85 27.12 -5.91
CA TYR A 598 2.41 26.68 -7.18
C TYR A 598 2.40 27.80 -8.21
N GLY A 599 1.37 28.63 -8.24
CA GLY A 599 1.30 29.83 -9.08
C GLY A 599 2.43 30.82 -8.78
N LEU A 600 2.71 31.09 -7.50
CA LEU A 600 3.81 31.96 -7.08
C LEU A 600 5.18 31.40 -7.50
N ILE A 601 5.42 30.11 -7.27
CA ILE A 601 6.67 29.44 -7.71
C ILE A 601 6.77 29.47 -9.24
N SER A 602 5.66 29.25 -9.94
CA SER A 602 5.58 29.26 -11.39
C SER A 602 5.87 30.62 -12.00
N LEU A 603 5.44 31.72 -11.35
CA LEU A 603 5.77 33.08 -11.78
C LEU A 603 7.29 33.31 -11.76
N ALA A 604 7.97 32.89 -10.70
CA ALA A 604 9.43 32.98 -10.63
C ALA A 604 10.11 32.11 -11.70
N ALA A 605 9.61 30.88 -11.92
CA ALA A 605 10.13 29.98 -12.94
C ALA A 605 9.97 30.55 -14.36
N CYS A 606 8.82 31.15 -14.69
CA CYS A 606 8.58 31.76 -16.00
C CYS A 606 9.31 33.10 -16.21
N ALA A 607 9.45 33.92 -15.15
CA ALA A 607 10.06 35.23 -15.27
C ALA A 607 11.60 35.15 -15.29
N LEU A 608 12.19 34.36 -14.40
CA LEU A 608 13.64 34.27 -14.24
C LEU A 608 14.22 33.07 -15.01
N GLY A 609 13.50 31.96 -15.05
CA GLY A 609 13.98 30.69 -15.60
C GLY A 609 14.52 30.78 -17.03
N PRO A 610 13.78 31.34 -18.01
CA PRO A 610 14.26 31.43 -19.40
C PRO A 610 15.56 32.23 -19.54
N THR A 611 15.74 33.28 -18.73
CA THR A 611 16.97 34.09 -18.72
C THR A 611 18.14 33.43 -18.00
N LEU A 612 17.87 32.72 -16.90
CA LEU A 612 18.89 32.07 -16.08
C LEU A 612 19.30 30.70 -16.63
N ALA A 613 18.40 29.99 -17.32
CA ALA A 613 18.62 28.63 -17.80
C ALA A 613 19.88 28.47 -18.66
N PRO A 614 20.16 29.31 -19.67
CA PRO A 614 21.40 29.22 -20.46
C PRO A 614 22.66 29.46 -19.62
N LEU A 615 22.60 30.41 -18.68
CA LEU A 615 23.72 30.76 -17.80
C LEU A 615 24.03 29.61 -16.82
N LEU A 616 23.00 29.09 -16.17
CA LEU A 616 23.10 27.95 -15.25
C LEU A 616 23.60 26.70 -15.97
N LEU A 617 23.11 26.44 -17.19
CA LEU A 617 23.57 25.31 -17.97
C LEU A 617 25.07 25.40 -18.30
N ARG A 618 25.55 26.60 -18.66
CA ARG A 618 26.97 26.84 -18.94
C ARG A 618 27.86 26.60 -17.72
N VAL A 619 27.39 26.95 -16.52
CA VAL A 619 28.12 26.71 -15.26
C VAL A 619 28.14 25.22 -14.91
N VAL A 620 27.01 24.54 -15.05
CA VAL A 620 26.83 23.17 -14.55
C VAL A 620 27.35 22.13 -15.54
N ALA A 621 26.87 22.18 -16.79
CA ALA A 621 27.17 21.20 -17.84
C ALA A 621 28.32 21.63 -18.77
N GLY A 622 28.68 22.93 -18.78
CA GLY A 622 29.77 23.47 -19.59
C GLY A 622 29.35 23.97 -20.98
N ALA A 623 30.32 24.54 -21.70
CA ALA A 623 30.10 25.13 -23.04
C ALA A 623 29.60 24.12 -24.07
N ARG A 624 30.02 22.85 -23.98
CA ARG A 624 29.57 21.76 -24.88
C ARG A 624 28.06 21.55 -24.91
N TRP A 625 27.35 21.96 -23.86
CA TRP A 625 25.88 21.91 -23.79
C TRP A 625 25.26 23.28 -23.99
N ALA A 626 25.85 24.33 -23.40
CA ALA A 626 25.31 25.68 -23.46
C ALA A 626 25.34 26.29 -24.87
N ASP A 627 26.29 25.87 -25.72
CA ASP A 627 26.43 26.35 -27.09
C ASP A 627 25.57 25.53 -28.09
N THR A 628 24.74 24.59 -27.60
CA THR A 628 23.79 23.79 -28.40
C THR A 628 22.34 24.24 -28.16
N ASP A 629 21.38 23.68 -28.90
CA ASP A 629 19.95 23.94 -28.67
C ASP A 629 19.43 23.50 -27.30
N ALA A 630 20.23 22.76 -26.51
CA ALA A 630 19.88 22.37 -25.15
C ALA A 630 19.64 23.57 -24.21
N ALA A 631 20.39 24.67 -24.35
CA ALA A 631 20.20 25.86 -23.54
C ALA A 631 18.84 26.52 -23.78
N ALA A 632 18.48 26.68 -25.05
CA ALA A 632 17.21 27.27 -25.43
C ALA A 632 16.03 26.32 -25.20
N THR A 633 16.26 25.01 -25.28
CA THR A 633 15.26 23.99 -24.90
C THR A 633 15.00 24.03 -23.39
N LEU A 634 16.04 24.14 -22.57
CA LEU A 634 15.89 24.30 -21.12
C LEU A 634 15.15 25.61 -20.77
N ALA A 635 15.45 26.70 -21.46
CA ALA A 635 14.71 27.96 -21.31
C ALA A 635 13.23 27.82 -21.68
N ALA A 636 12.91 27.12 -22.78
CA ALA A 636 11.53 26.80 -23.14
C ALA A 636 10.84 25.90 -22.09
N TYR A 637 11.58 24.95 -21.50
CA TYR A 637 11.07 24.06 -20.46
C TYR A 637 10.63 24.81 -19.21
N CYS A 638 11.19 25.99 -18.91
CA CYS A 638 10.74 26.82 -17.79
C CYS A 638 9.24 27.22 -17.91
N TYR A 639 8.70 27.32 -19.13
CA TYR A 639 7.27 27.54 -19.35
C TYR A 639 6.41 26.27 -19.18
N TYR A 640 7.05 25.09 -19.20
CA TYR A 640 6.40 23.80 -18.99
C TYR A 640 6.28 23.44 -17.50
N VAL A 641 7.23 23.89 -16.67
CA VAL A 641 7.23 23.67 -15.21
C VAL A 641 5.90 24.05 -14.52
N PRO A 642 5.26 25.20 -14.80
CA PRO A 642 3.95 25.54 -14.24
C PRO A 642 2.87 24.51 -14.57
N LEU A 643 2.87 24.01 -15.81
CA LEU A 643 1.88 23.03 -16.26
C LEU A 643 2.06 21.70 -15.53
N LEU A 644 3.31 21.27 -15.29
CA LEU A 644 3.60 20.09 -14.46
C LEU A 644 3.07 20.26 -13.03
N ALA A 645 3.29 21.43 -12.42
CA ALA A 645 2.84 21.72 -11.06
C ALA A 645 1.31 21.67 -10.94
N LEU A 646 0.62 22.38 -11.84
CA LEU A 646 -0.85 22.45 -11.86
C LEU A 646 -1.49 21.11 -12.20
N ASN A 647 -0.95 20.39 -13.18
CA ASN A 647 -1.46 19.08 -13.57
C ASN A 647 -1.32 18.05 -12.43
N GLY A 648 -0.16 17.99 -11.77
CA GLY A 648 0.08 17.02 -10.69
C GLY A 648 -0.94 17.12 -9.55
N VAL A 649 -1.13 18.32 -8.99
CA VAL A 649 -2.10 18.50 -7.88
C VAL A 649 -3.55 18.31 -8.33
N ALA A 650 -3.89 18.70 -9.57
CA ALA A 650 -5.22 18.50 -10.11
C ALA A 650 -5.54 17.00 -10.29
N GLU A 651 -4.62 16.23 -10.88
CA GLU A 651 -4.76 14.78 -11.03
C GLU A 651 -4.76 14.07 -9.67
N ALA A 652 -3.98 14.53 -8.69
CA ALA A 652 -4.04 14.02 -7.33
C ALA A 652 -5.42 14.18 -6.71
N PHE A 653 -6.06 15.34 -6.88
CA PHE A 653 -7.42 15.54 -6.39
C PHE A 653 -8.41 14.61 -7.11
N VAL A 654 -8.38 14.56 -8.45
CA VAL A 654 -9.26 13.68 -9.24
C VAL A 654 -9.11 12.22 -8.79
N ALA A 655 -7.87 11.73 -8.68
CA ALA A 655 -7.59 10.35 -8.30
C ALA A 655 -8.08 10.01 -6.87
N SER A 656 -8.19 11.00 -5.99
CA SER A 656 -8.66 10.81 -4.62
C SER A 656 -10.18 10.79 -4.48
N VAL A 657 -10.93 11.43 -5.38
CA VAL A 657 -12.38 11.64 -5.21
C VAL A 657 -13.24 11.05 -6.34
N ALA A 658 -12.65 10.70 -7.48
CA ALA A 658 -13.38 10.19 -8.63
C ALA A 658 -13.87 8.75 -8.42
N SER A 659 -15.09 8.49 -8.87
CA SER A 659 -15.67 7.15 -8.94
C SER A 659 -15.00 6.30 -10.04
N THR A 660 -15.20 4.98 -10.00
CA THR A 660 -14.68 4.06 -11.03
C THR A 660 -15.14 4.42 -12.45
N ALA A 661 -16.38 4.91 -12.61
CA ALA A 661 -16.91 5.34 -13.89
C ALA A 661 -16.23 6.63 -14.40
N GLU A 662 -15.98 7.59 -13.50
CA GLU A 662 -15.30 8.84 -13.83
C GLU A 662 -13.82 8.62 -14.16
N LEU A 663 -13.14 7.71 -13.45
CA LEU A 663 -11.76 7.30 -13.76
C LEU A 663 -11.66 6.59 -15.12
N HIS A 664 -12.67 5.80 -15.49
CA HIS A 664 -12.76 5.24 -16.84
C HIS A 664 -12.94 6.34 -17.88
N GLY A 665 -13.82 7.32 -17.61
CA GLY A 665 -13.99 8.51 -18.45
C GLY A 665 -12.69 9.30 -18.64
N GLN A 666 -11.91 9.50 -17.56
CA GLN A 666 -10.57 10.09 -17.61
C GLN A 666 -9.64 9.30 -18.52
N SER A 667 -9.63 7.97 -18.41
CA SER A 667 -8.77 7.10 -19.22
C SER A 667 -9.10 7.22 -20.72
N VAL A 668 -10.38 7.34 -21.07
CA VAL A 668 -10.82 7.60 -22.45
C VAL A 668 -10.37 9.00 -22.91
N ALA A 669 -10.54 10.02 -22.07
CA ALA A 669 -10.09 11.37 -22.36
C ALA A 669 -8.57 11.46 -22.57
N MET A 670 -7.77 10.70 -21.81
CA MET A 670 -6.32 10.58 -22.02
C MET A 670 -5.96 10.06 -23.41
N GLY A 671 -6.79 9.19 -24.00
CA GLY A 671 -6.65 8.77 -25.40
C GLY A 671 -6.82 9.92 -26.39
N ALA A 672 -7.82 10.78 -26.19
CA ALA A 672 -8.02 11.97 -27.00
C ALA A 672 -6.88 12.99 -26.81
N PHE A 673 -6.39 13.18 -25.59
CA PHE A 673 -5.24 14.05 -25.31
C PHE A 673 -3.96 13.55 -25.99
N PHE A 674 -3.77 12.22 -26.05
CA PHE A 674 -2.66 11.65 -26.81
C PHE A 674 -2.75 11.97 -28.31
N VAL A 675 -3.94 11.91 -28.91
CA VAL A 675 -4.13 12.33 -30.31
C VAL A 675 -3.82 13.82 -30.50
N GLY A 676 -4.30 14.67 -29.58
CA GLY A 676 -3.99 16.10 -29.60
C GLY A 676 -2.48 16.38 -29.45
N PHE A 677 -1.82 15.65 -28.55
CA PHE A 677 -0.37 15.70 -28.36
C PHE A 677 0.38 15.25 -29.62
N ALA A 678 -0.01 14.13 -30.23
CA ALA A 678 0.61 13.62 -31.44
C ALA A 678 0.45 14.60 -32.62
N GLY A 679 -0.73 15.21 -32.76
CA GLY A 679 -0.97 16.26 -33.76
C GLY A 679 -0.13 17.51 -33.52
N ALA A 680 -0.02 17.97 -32.26
CA ALA A 680 0.84 19.08 -31.88
C ALA A 680 2.33 18.76 -32.11
N ALA A 681 2.77 17.54 -31.78
CA ALA A 681 4.13 17.07 -32.05
C ALA A 681 4.43 17.07 -33.55
N TYR A 682 3.53 16.52 -34.38
CA TYR A 682 3.69 16.58 -35.83
C TYR A 682 3.75 18.02 -36.36
N GLY A 683 2.91 18.93 -35.86
CA GLY A 683 2.93 20.34 -36.25
C GLY A 683 4.21 21.08 -35.85
N PHE A 684 4.62 21.00 -34.58
CA PHE A 684 5.79 21.72 -34.09
C PHE A 684 7.12 21.13 -34.60
N LEU A 685 7.20 19.80 -34.75
CA LEU A 685 8.41 19.11 -35.19
C LEU A 685 8.51 19.02 -36.70
N GLY A 686 7.44 18.52 -37.35
CA GLY A 686 7.43 18.19 -38.77
C GLY A 686 7.18 19.40 -39.67
N VAL A 687 6.26 20.30 -39.29
CA VAL A 687 5.90 21.46 -40.13
C VAL A 687 6.73 22.68 -39.78
N LEU A 688 6.87 22.99 -38.48
CA LEU A 688 7.54 24.21 -38.02
C LEU A 688 9.04 24.03 -37.77
N GLY A 689 9.53 22.78 -37.68
CA GLY A 689 10.96 22.50 -37.51
C GLY A 689 11.55 23.01 -36.20
N TRP A 690 10.77 23.07 -35.11
CA TRP A 690 11.23 23.63 -33.83
C TRP A 690 12.14 22.71 -33.01
N GLY A 691 12.50 21.53 -33.54
CA GLY A 691 13.37 20.55 -32.89
C GLY A 691 12.95 20.24 -31.45
N ALA A 692 13.91 20.15 -30.54
CA ALA A 692 13.65 19.88 -29.12
C ALA A 692 12.71 20.90 -28.43
N ARG A 693 12.63 22.15 -28.88
CA ARG A 693 11.69 23.16 -28.35
C ARG A 693 10.25 22.84 -28.75
N GLY A 694 10.08 22.29 -29.95
CA GLY A 694 8.79 21.79 -30.44
C GLY A 694 8.25 20.64 -29.58
N LEU A 695 9.14 19.78 -29.05
CA LEU A 695 8.77 18.72 -28.10
C LEU A 695 8.25 19.28 -26.78
N VAL A 696 8.90 20.31 -26.25
CA VAL A 696 8.42 21.00 -25.04
C VAL A 696 7.05 21.61 -25.30
N ALA A 697 6.86 22.29 -26.43
CA ALA A 697 5.58 22.91 -26.80
C ALA A 697 4.46 21.86 -26.96
N ALA A 698 4.74 20.72 -27.60
CA ALA A 698 3.77 19.62 -27.73
C ALA A 698 3.36 19.08 -26.35
N ASN A 699 4.31 18.90 -25.44
CA ASN A 699 4.03 18.48 -24.06
C ASN A 699 3.24 19.54 -23.27
N CYS A 700 3.50 20.83 -23.50
CA CYS A 700 2.66 21.89 -22.94
C CYS A 700 1.20 21.77 -23.40
N VAL A 701 0.95 21.45 -24.68
CA VAL A 701 -0.41 21.22 -25.19
C VAL A 701 -1.05 20.02 -24.50
N ASN A 702 -0.32 18.91 -24.34
CA ASN A 702 -0.80 17.72 -23.62
C ASN A 702 -1.20 18.05 -22.17
N MET A 703 -0.31 18.71 -21.41
CA MET A 703 -0.60 19.09 -20.02
C MET A 703 -1.71 20.13 -19.93
N GLY A 704 -1.79 21.07 -20.87
CA GLY A 704 -2.88 22.04 -20.95
C GLY A 704 -4.24 21.36 -21.10
N MET A 705 -4.38 20.40 -22.02
CA MET A 705 -5.62 19.64 -22.20
C MET A 705 -6.02 18.88 -20.93
N ARG A 706 -5.05 18.26 -20.26
CA ARG A 706 -5.27 17.55 -18.99
C ARG A 706 -5.74 18.49 -17.88
N ILE A 707 -5.11 19.66 -17.75
CA ILE A 707 -5.49 20.68 -16.76
C ILE A 707 -6.92 21.17 -17.02
N VAL A 708 -7.27 21.47 -18.27
CA VAL A 708 -8.63 21.92 -18.63
C VAL A 708 -9.67 20.86 -18.27
N TRP A 709 -9.40 19.60 -18.58
CA TRP A 709 -10.31 18.50 -18.23
C TRP A 709 -10.42 18.32 -16.71
N ALA A 710 -9.31 18.28 -16.00
CA ALA A 710 -9.28 18.12 -14.55
C ALA A 710 -9.99 19.30 -13.86
N ARG A 711 -9.80 20.53 -14.36
CA ARG A 711 -10.49 21.73 -13.89
C ARG A 711 -12.00 21.58 -14.00
N GLY A 712 -12.51 21.14 -15.16
CA GLY A 712 -13.95 20.91 -15.37
C GLY A 712 -14.52 19.81 -14.48
N PHE A 713 -13.75 18.74 -14.24
CA PHE A 713 -14.12 17.71 -13.26
C PHE A 713 -14.19 18.28 -11.84
N ILE A 714 -13.15 19.01 -11.41
CA ILE A 714 -13.05 19.61 -10.07
C ILE A 714 -14.22 20.56 -9.81
N ASP A 715 -14.55 21.42 -10.78
CA ASP A 715 -15.74 22.30 -10.72
C ASP A 715 -17.01 21.49 -10.50
N SER A 716 -17.27 20.56 -11.40
CA SER A 716 -18.48 19.73 -11.38
C SER A 716 -18.58 18.90 -10.10
N TRP A 717 -17.44 18.48 -9.53
CA TRP A 717 -17.42 17.72 -8.28
C TRP A 717 -17.74 18.60 -7.07
N PHE A 718 -17.15 19.79 -6.96
CA PHE A 718 -17.46 20.71 -5.85
C PHE A 718 -18.92 21.19 -5.91
N GLU A 719 -19.43 21.48 -7.11
CA GLU A 719 -20.84 21.87 -7.31
C GLU A 719 -21.80 20.75 -6.89
N ARG A 720 -21.52 19.50 -7.26
CA ARG A 720 -22.31 18.33 -6.81
C ARG A 720 -22.31 18.13 -5.30
N ASN A 721 -21.29 18.61 -4.61
CA ASN A 721 -21.12 18.45 -3.16
C ASN A 721 -21.43 19.74 -2.37
N GLY A 722 -22.19 20.67 -2.96
CA GLY A 722 -22.77 21.82 -2.26
C GLY A 722 -21.82 23.01 -2.05
N GLU A 723 -20.65 23.03 -2.70
CA GLU A 723 -19.76 24.20 -2.74
C GLU A 723 -19.93 24.97 -4.06
N VAL A 724 -19.68 26.28 -4.03
CA VAL A 724 -19.75 27.15 -5.22
C VAL A 724 -18.61 26.79 -6.17
N SER A 725 -18.87 26.92 -7.48
CA SER A 725 -17.88 26.85 -8.56
C SER A 725 -16.51 27.38 -8.12
N PHE A 726 -15.46 26.59 -8.36
CA PHE A 726 -14.09 26.88 -7.94
C PHE A 726 -13.51 28.15 -8.61
N GLY A 727 -14.26 28.77 -9.53
CA GLY A 727 -13.89 29.98 -10.26
C GLY A 727 -14.43 31.32 -9.74
N VAL A 728 -15.27 31.40 -8.70
CA VAL A 728 -15.91 32.70 -8.34
C VAL A 728 -15.86 33.03 -6.85
N SER A 729 -14.88 33.85 -6.47
CA SER A 729 -15.06 35.22 -5.93
C SER A 729 -13.98 35.56 -4.90
N TYR A 730 -13.16 36.54 -5.26
CA TYR A 730 -12.62 37.50 -4.31
C TYR A 730 -13.77 38.03 -3.43
N ARG A 731 -13.63 37.94 -2.12
CA ARG A 731 -14.08 38.99 -1.18
C ARG A 731 -13.03 39.12 -0.10
#